data_AF-A0A239X9K6-F1
#
_entry.id   AF-A0A239X9K6-F1
#
_cell.length_a   1.000
_cell.length_b   1.000
_cell.length_c   1.000
_cell.angle_alpha   90.00
_cell.angle_beta   90.00
_cell.angle_gamma   90.00
#
_symmetry.space_group_name_H-M   'P 1'
#
loop_
_entity.id
_entity.type
_entity.pdbx_description
1 polymer ?
#
loop_
_entity_poly.entity_id
_entity_poly.type
_entity_poly.pdbx_seq_one_letter_code
_entity_poly.pdbx_strand_id
1 'polypeptide(L)'
;MKLYFSLNFNTKVGEKLQLLIFEHNQEPKIHFLHYTENGNWKAEVDYFSKSISYKYQLTDEGGNILDQEFSLHHLNLVHSYSEYRIYDVWNLKNFPENYLNNKILKNKLSGFKPEKVAVLKKHTHLFRIEAPLYNPDWRLVLLGNVEALGNWEYLRTIPMIQTDFGVWEVAVEMPGDQFIQYKYGVMSTSTGEVFDVEYGNDRLALPNTDKNILQIQADHFFRFKSFEMYHAAGVAVPVFALRSENGFGVGEFADMKALADWAKATNLGIIQILPINDTTANYTWTDSYPYAAISVYALHPQYLSIDSLEYSLPKNLVDEFNAKKKELNKLDLIDYEKMISGKWKYIRAVFRENKDRILKDRNFKKFQKENEEWLYPYAAFCVQRDKYKTPNFNNWRTHKKYIAGKLTPMFAAKHKDYSEAMLHCWVQYQLHLQLKDAIDYTHSLGVSVKGDLPIGIYRHSVEAWTEPELFGMDFQAGAPPDQFTDLGQNWEFPTYNWEAMKADGYKWWKNRFKALEQYFDAMRIDHILGFFRIWRMPVSATQGILGYFYPAIPVRMEEFHSRNIPFNFDRYCKPYINEEILWDYFGHERDTIHNHFMNNHFNGTYSFKEEFDTQRKLRDYFDKHPHDWAEDKLISLCANVLFLQEDKGGGEYVYHPRFNVHKTDSYKYLSDWEKKAIYELYVDYFFRRQDGLWYQSAMEKLPVILNSTDMLICGEDLGLVPDCVPQVMDRLAITALKVQRMPSENILWYDPKNAGYMNVVTASSHDSSTLRQWWFEDRGLTQKYFNDQLKQYGTAPGELLPELAEIIMLQHFYNDAMLAIFPLQEFLATDYSLRNDHVDNERINNPAVFPHYWRYRMHLNVEDLKNQTDFNNKIAYWVQDSGRR
;
A
#
# COMPACT_ATOMS: atom_id res chain seq x y z
N MET A 1 41.58 9.35 -11.44
CA MET A 1 41.82 8.13 -10.65
C MET A 1 41.39 6.96 -11.52
N LYS A 2 42.10 5.83 -11.47
CA LYS A 2 41.68 4.62 -12.19
C LYS A 2 40.88 3.72 -11.26
N LEU A 3 39.71 3.29 -11.70
CA LEU A 3 38.85 2.36 -10.97
C LEU A 3 38.81 1.03 -11.73
N TYR A 4 39.10 -0.07 -11.03
CA TYR A 4 38.99 -1.42 -11.56
C TYR A 4 37.89 -2.15 -10.80
N PHE A 5 36.75 -2.36 -11.45
CA PHE A 5 35.63 -3.11 -10.89
C PHE A 5 35.83 -4.60 -11.14
N SER A 6 35.48 -5.42 -10.15
CA SER A 6 35.47 -6.87 -10.22
C SER A 6 34.19 -7.40 -9.59
N LEU A 7 33.38 -8.11 -10.38
CA LEU A 7 32.10 -8.68 -9.93
C LEU A 7 32.10 -10.19 -10.20
N ASN A 8 31.78 -11.01 -9.19
CA ASN A 8 31.55 -12.43 -9.41
C ASN A 8 30.07 -12.66 -9.76
N PHE A 9 29.79 -13.03 -11.01
CA PHE A 9 28.42 -13.18 -11.50
C PHE A 9 28.35 -14.23 -12.62
N ASN A 10 27.41 -15.17 -12.49
CA ASN A 10 27.22 -16.23 -13.49
C ASN A 10 26.30 -15.77 -14.61
N THR A 11 26.73 -15.96 -15.85
CA THR A 11 25.93 -15.65 -17.04
C THR A 11 25.76 -16.87 -17.93
N LYS A 12 24.74 -16.85 -18.80
CA LYS A 12 24.56 -17.80 -19.89
C LYS A 12 25.29 -17.30 -21.15
N VAL A 13 25.49 -18.21 -22.10
CA VAL A 13 26.05 -17.88 -23.42
C VAL A 13 25.16 -16.85 -24.10
N GLY A 14 25.75 -15.76 -24.61
CA GLY A 14 25.04 -14.66 -25.26
C GLY A 14 24.65 -13.51 -24.32
N GLU A 15 24.81 -13.67 -23.00
CA GLU A 15 24.55 -12.60 -22.03
C GLU A 15 25.80 -11.73 -21.82
N LYS A 16 25.59 -10.42 -21.62
CA LYS A 16 26.62 -9.41 -21.39
C LYS A 16 26.33 -8.64 -20.12
N LEU A 17 27.38 -8.36 -19.35
CA LEU A 17 27.28 -7.59 -18.11
C LEU A 17 27.77 -6.15 -18.34
N GLN A 18 27.01 -5.19 -17.82
CA GLN A 18 27.26 -3.76 -17.96
C GLN A 18 27.31 -3.10 -16.58
N LEU A 19 28.23 -2.14 -16.42
CA LEU A 19 28.33 -1.21 -15.30
C LEU A 19 27.79 0.14 -15.76
N LEU A 20 26.78 0.65 -15.07
CA LEU A 20 26.15 1.94 -15.33
C LEU A 20 26.60 2.91 -14.24
N ILE A 21 27.32 3.97 -14.63
CA ILE A 21 27.77 5.02 -13.71
C ILE A 21 26.88 6.25 -13.87
N PHE A 22 26.31 6.72 -12.76
CA PHE A 22 25.41 7.86 -12.73
C PHE A 22 26.19 9.13 -12.33
N GLU A 23 26.12 10.15 -13.18
CA GLU A 23 26.65 11.48 -12.92
C GLU A 23 25.51 12.51 -12.96
N HIS A 24 25.55 13.52 -12.08
CA HIS A 24 24.48 14.49 -11.83
C HIS A 24 23.71 14.94 -13.10
N ASN A 25 22.44 14.54 -13.19
CA ASN A 25 21.49 14.91 -14.25
C ASN A 25 21.92 14.53 -15.69
N GLN A 26 22.78 13.53 -15.86
CA GLN A 26 23.14 12.96 -17.16
C GLN A 26 22.63 11.53 -17.29
N GLU A 27 22.46 11.08 -18.54
CA GLU A 27 22.29 9.66 -18.86
C GLU A 27 23.46 8.86 -18.27
N PRO A 28 23.21 7.66 -17.72
CA PRO A 28 24.26 6.84 -17.13
C PRO A 28 25.29 6.45 -18.20
N LYS A 29 26.57 6.53 -17.84
CA LYS A 29 27.66 6.06 -18.68
C LYS A 29 27.75 4.54 -18.58
N ILE A 30 27.66 3.86 -19.72
CA ILE A 30 27.68 2.40 -19.82
C ILE A 30 29.12 1.92 -20.07
N HIS A 31 29.58 1.00 -19.23
CA HIS A 31 30.87 0.31 -19.37
C HIS A 31 30.62 -1.19 -19.41
N PHE A 32 31.06 -1.86 -20.48
CA PHE A 32 30.95 -3.32 -20.56
C PHE A 32 32.00 -3.99 -19.68
N LEU A 33 31.58 -5.00 -18.91
CA LEU A 33 32.53 -5.84 -18.20
C LEU A 33 33.01 -6.97 -19.12
N HIS A 34 34.26 -7.37 -18.93
CA HIS A 34 34.87 -8.50 -19.61
C HIS A 34 34.95 -9.70 -18.67
N TYR A 35 34.46 -10.84 -19.14
CA TYR A 35 34.60 -12.11 -18.43
C TYR A 35 36.07 -12.49 -18.29
N THR A 36 36.43 -12.93 -17.11
CA THR A 36 37.73 -13.47 -16.73
C THR A 36 37.54 -14.83 -16.05
N GLU A 37 38.61 -15.47 -15.59
CA GLU A 37 38.52 -16.81 -15.00
C GLU A 37 37.62 -16.87 -13.74
N ASN A 38 37.02 -18.05 -13.52
CA ASN A 38 36.24 -18.40 -12.33
C ASN A 38 35.00 -17.50 -12.05
N GLY A 39 34.26 -17.12 -13.11
CA GLY A 39 32.99 -16.38 -12.93
C GLY A 39 33.16 -14.88 -12.68
N ASN A 40 34.38 -14.34 -12.78
CA ASN A 40 34.66 -12.93 -12.48
C ASN A 40 34.57 -12.06 -13.73
N TRP A 41 33.94 -10.90 -13.59
CA TRP A 41 33.79 -9.88 -14.62
C TRP A 41 34.54 -8.62 -14.22
N LYS A 42 35.23 -7.97 -15.15
CA LYS A 42 36.04 -6.78 -14.86
C LYS A 42 35.78 -5.61 -15.80
N ALA A 43 35.84 -4.40 -15.27
CA ALA A 43 35.83 -3.15 -16.04
C ALA A 43 36.88 -2.16 -15.51
N GLU A 44 37.51 -1.41 -16.41
CA GLU A 44 38.39 -0.28 -16.09
C GLU A 44 37.67 1.02 -16.43
N VAL A 45 37.71 1.97 -15.49
CA VAL A 45 37.07 3.27 -15.64
C VAL A 45 38.00 4.38 -15.15
N ASP A 46 38.26 5.37 -16.01
CA ASP A 46 38.87 6.63 -15.61
C ASP A 46 37.81 7.53 -14.95
N TYR A 47 38.01 7.87 -13.69
CA TYR A 47 37.06 8.64 -12.91
C TYR A 47 37.71 9.76 -12.10
N PHE A 48 37.07 10.92 -12.01
CA PHE A 48 37.67 12.14 -11.46
C PHE A 48 36.96 12.69 -10.21
N SER A 49 35.78 12.18 -9.86
CA SER A 49 35.02 12.61 -8.68
C SER A 49 35.40 11.82 -7.43
N LYS A 50 35.19 12.43 -6.26
CA LYS A 50 35.41 11.81 -4.94
C LYS A 50 34.29 10.86 -4.53
N SER A 51 33.17 10.87 -5.23
CA SER A 51 32.05 9.99 -4.97
C SER A 51 31.54 9.47 -6.30
N ILE A 52 31.23 8.17 -6.32
CA ILE A 52 30.70 7.46 -7.47
C ILE A 52 29.40 6.77 -7.08
N SER A 53 28.41 6.85 -7.97
CA SER A 53 27.15 6.12 -7.85
C SER A 53 26.99 5.25 -9.08
N TYR A 54 26.73 3.96 -8.90
CA TYR A 54 26.70 3.01 -10.02
C TYR A 54 25.79 1.82 -9.76
N LYS A 55 25.50 1.04 -10.80
CA LYS A 55 24.80 -0.24 -10.69
C LYS A 55 25.17 -1.19 -11.84
N TYR A 56 24.85 -2.46 -11.69
CA TYR A 56 25.05 -3.49 -12.69
C TYR A 56 23.77 -3.84 -13.45
N GLN A 57 23.94 -4.26 -14.69
CA GLN A 57 22.86 -4.63 -15.61
C GLN A 57 23.28 -5.79 -16.51
N LEU A 58 22.39 -6.75 -16.70
CA LEU A 58 22.54 -7.90 -17.57
C LEU A 58 21.72 -7.70 -18.86
N THR A 59 22.33 -7.87 -20.02
CA THR A 59 21.68 -7.74 -21.32
C THR A 59 21.92 -8.95 -22.21
N ASP A 60 21.05 -9.18 -23.18
CA ASP A 60 21.31 -10.13 -24.27
C ASP A 60 22.24 -9.53 -25.35
N GLU A 61 22.52 -10.30 -26.41
CA GLU A 61 23.33 -9.83 -27.54
C GLU A 61 22.69 -8.65 -28.30
N GLY A 62 21.36 -8.59 -28.31
CA GLY A 62 20.56 -7.54 -28.95
C GLY A 62 20.44 -6.26 -28.11
N GLY A 63 20.95 -6.25 -26.88
CA GLY A 63 20.88 -5.13 -25.96
C GLY A 63 19.57 -5.05 -25.16
N ASN A 64 18.73 -6.08 -25.21
CA ASN A 64 17.55 -6.15 -24.35
C ASN A 64 17.97 -6.44 -22.91
N ILE A 65 17.32 -5.78 -21.95
CA ILE A 65 17.62 -5.91 -20.53
C ILE A 65 17.02 -7.23 -20.03
N LEU A 66 17.87 -8.13 -19.54
CA LEU A 66 17.47 -9.42 -18.98
C LEU A 66 17.27 -9.33 -17.46
N ASP A 67 18.17 -8.63 -16.77
CA ASP A 67 18.08 -8.31 -15.34
C ASP A 67 18.85 -7.02 -15.03
N GLN A 68 18.52 -6.38 -13.92
CA GLN A 68 19.22 -5.20 -13.45
C GLN A 68 19.14 -5.04 -11.94
N GLU A 69 20.10 -4.32 -11.39
CA GLU A 69 19.99 -3.82 -10.03
C GLU A 69 19.01 -2.63 -9.97
N PHE A 70 18.25 -2.59 -8.88
CA PHE A 70 17.32 -1.49 -8.57
C PHE A 70 17.86 -0.54 -7.51
N SER A 71 18.75 -1.02 -6.64
CA SER A 71 19.49 -0.20 -5.68
C SER A 71 20.79 0.31 -6.32
N LEU A 72 21.19 1.52 -5.97
CA LEU A 72 22.47 2.07 -6.40
C LEU A 72 23.55 1.74 -5.39
N HIS A 73 24.75 1.45 -5.90
CA HIS A 73 25.97 1.42 -5.12
C HIS A 73 26.51 2.84 -4.96
N HIS A 74 27.05 3.14 -3.79
CA HIS A 74 27.67 4.43 -3.49
C HIS A 74 29.03 4.24 -2.81
N LEU A 75 30.08 4.81 -3.40
CA LEU A 75 31.44 4.76 -2.83
C LEU A 75 32.03 6.16 -2.71
N ASN A 76 32.72 6.41 -1.59
CA ASN A 76 33.50 7.61 -1.35
C ASN A 76 35.00 7.30 -1.50
N LEU A 77 35.64 7.98 -2.44
CA LEU A 77 37.03 7.81 -2.83
C LEU A 77 37.90 8.92 -2.20
N VAL A 78 39.01 8.52 -1.58
CA VAL A 78 39.99 9.46 -1.03
C VAL A 78 40.95 9.97 -2.13
N HIS A 79 41.77 10.99 -1.87
CA HIS A 79 42.78 11.46 -2.85
C HIS A 79 44.17 10.88 -2.64
N SER A 80 44.36 10.13 -1.56
CA SER A 80 45.64 9.53 -1.23
C SER A 80 46.03 8.43 -2.22
N TYR A 81 45.12 7.89 -3.04
CA TYR A 81 45.44 6.82 -3.99
C TYR A 81 45.11 7.25 -5.43
N SER A 82 45.95 6.83 -6.37
CA SER A 82 45.75 7.07 -7.80
C SER A 82 44.88 5.98 -8.45
N GLU A 83 44.86 4.78 -7.85
CA GLU A 83 44.17 3.60 -8.35
C GLU A 83 43.37 2.90 -7.26
N TYR A 84 42.21 2.36 -7.64
CA TYR A 84 41.27 1.64 -6.78
C TYR A 84 40.88 0.32 -7.42
N ARG A 85 40.92 -0.77 -6.66
CA ARG A 85 40.38 -2.06 -7.07
C ARG A 85 39.14 -2.35 -6.23
N ILE A 86 37.98 -2.38 -6.86
CA ILE A 86 36.67 -2.52 -6.23
C ILE A 86 36.21 -3.96 -6.47
N TYR A 87 36.16 -4.74 -5.40
CA TYR A 87 35.57 -6.07 -5.40
C TYR A 87 34.15 -5.94 -4.89
N ASP A 88 33.20 -6.27 -5.76
CA ASP A 88 31.79 -5.97 -5.56
C ASP A 88 30.94 -7.24 -5.68
N VAL A 89 29.68 -7.12 -5.28
CA VAL A 89 28.65 -8.16 -5.37
C VAL A 89 27.37 -7.60 -5.95
N TRP A 90 26.61 -8.46 -6.62
CA TRP A 90 25.34 -8.05 -7.23
C TRP A 90 24.30 -7.77 -6.13
N ASN A 91 23.77 -6.55 -6.12
CA ASN A 91 22.90 -6.01 -5.10
C ASN A 91 21.41 -6.22 -5.46
N LEU A 92 20.77 -7.18 -4.78
CA LEU A 92 19.35 -7.43 -4.93
C LEU A 92 18.55 -6.52 -3.99
N LYS A 93 17.49 -5.89 -4.52
CA LYS A 93 16.61 -5.00 -3.75
C LYS A 93 16.03 -5.66 -2.49
N ASN A 94 15.86 -6.99 -2.51
CA ASN A 94 15.30 -7.78 -1.41
C ASN A 94 16.32 -8.26 -0.39
N PHE A 95 17.54 -7.72 -0.40
CA PHE A 95 18.44 -7.87 0.73
C PHE A 95 18.05 -6.96 1.90
N PRO A 96 18.20 -7.41 3.16
CA PRO A 96 17.78 -6.69 4.36
C PRO A 96 18.22 -5.24 4.44
N GLU A 97 19.46 -4.94 4.06
CA GLU A 97 20.01 -3.59 4.04
C GLU A 97 19.25 -2.61 3.15
N ASN A 98 18.63 -3.09 2.07
CA ASN A 98 17.93 -2.24 1.11
C ASN A 98 16.53 -1.86 1.58
N TYR A 99 15.86 -2.74 2.33
CA TYR A 99 14.48 -2.51 2.76
C TYR A 99 14.33 -2.22 4.26
N LEU A 100 15.31 -2.57 5.10
CA LEU A 100 15.32 -2.19 6.54
C LEU A 100 16.00 -0.85 6.77
N ASN A 101 16.84 -0.37 5.86
CA ASN A 101 17.34 1.01 5.89
C ASN A 101 16.24 2.00 5.46
N ASN A 102 15.16 2.03 6.23
CA ASN A 102 13.93 2.74 5.95
C ASN A 102 13.61 3.72 7.09
N LYS A 103 12.49 4.43 6.97
CA LYS A 103 12.05 5.38 7.98
C LYS A 103 11.71 4.77 9.35
N ILE A 104 11.23 3.52 9.43
CA ILE A 104 11.01 2.84 10.71
C ILE A 104 12.32 2.73 11.48
N LEU A 105 13.37 2.24 10.82
CA LEU A 105 14.67 2.09 11.46
C LEU A 105 15.28 3.46 11.82
N LYS A 106 15.18 4.44 10.91
CA LYS A 106 15.65 5.83 11.17
C LYS A 106 14.95 6.46 12.37
N ASN A 107 13.65 6.22 12.54
CA ASN A 107 12.88 6.68 13.69
C ASN A 107 13.35 5.99 14.98
N LYS A 108 13.51 4.66 14.95
CA LYS A 108 13.96 3.88 16.10
C LYS A 108 15.37 4.25 16.57
N LEU A 109 16.28 4.51 15.62
CA LEU A 109 17.68 4.90 15.88
C LEU A 109 17.90 6.42 15.90
N SER A 110 16.89 7.18 16.32
CA SER A 110 16.94 8.65 16.30
C SER A 110 18.27 9.22 16.84
N GLY A 111 18.79 10.25 16.17
CA GLY A 111 20.03 10.92 16.59
C GLY A 111 21.34 10.36 16.02
N PHE A 112 21.28 9.42 15.06
CA PHE A 112 22.46 8.97 14.30
C PHE A 112 23.28 10.14 13.75
N LYS A 113 24.61 10.05 13.89
CA LYS A 113 25.56 10.99 13.28
C LYS A 113 26.63 10.19 12.55
N PRO A 114 26.82 10.41 11.24
CA PRO A 114 27.84 9.70 10.48
C PRO A 114 29.24 10.06 10.99
N GLU A 115 30.04 9.04 11.23
CA GLU A 115 31.44 9.16 11.59
C GLU A 115 32.31 9.19 10.32
N LYS A 116 33.61 9.51 10.45
CA LYS A 116 34.54 9.53 9.30
C LYS A 116 35.57 8.41 9.45
N VAL A 117 35.68 7.56 8.44
CA VAL A 117 36.75 6.57 8.35
C VAL A 117 38.08 7.23 7.95
N ALA A 118 39.15 6.94 8.68
CA ALA A 118 40.48 7.46 8.40
C ALA A 118 41.25 6.51 7.47
N VAL A 119 41.31 6.84 6.17
CA VAL A 119 42.07 6.07 5.18
C VAL A 119 43.48 6.66 5.00
N LEU A 120 44.48 6.03 5.61
CA LEU A 120 45.88 6.44 5.57
C LEU A 120 46.65 5.70 4.47
N LYS A 121 47.70 6.31 3.91
CA LYS A 121 48.56 5.71 2.86
C LYS A 121 49.15 4.34 3.17
N LYS A 122 49.21 3.94 4.45
CA LYS A 122 49.66 2.61 4.89
C LYS A 122 48.59 1.52 4.69
N HIS A 123 47.31 1.89 4.65
CA HIS A 123 46.23 0.92 4.49
C HIS A 123 46.26 0.34 3.08
N THR A 124 46.05 -0.97 2.99
CA THR A 124 45.99 -1.66 1.70
C THR A 124 44.56 -2.04 1.32
N HIS A 125 43.65 -2.11 2.31
CA HIS A 125 42.27 -2.51 2.15
C HIS A 125 41.31 -1.55 2.88
N LEU A 126 40.15 -1.33 2.28
CA LEU A 126 38.96 -0.73 2.87
C LEU A 126 37.84 -1.76 2.79
N PHE A 127 37.34 -2.21 3.93
CA PHE A 127 36.17 -3.07 4.03
C PHE A 127 34.95 -2.18 4.24
N ARG A 128 33.92 -2.39 3.43
CA ARG A 128 32.65 -1.68 3.49
C ARG A 128 31.54 -2.72 3.47
N ILE A 129 30.54 -2.54 4.35
CA ILE A 129 29.32 -3.34 4.34
C ILE A 129 28.09 -2.50 4.68
N GLU A 130 26.97 -2.83 4.06
CA GLU A 130 25.66 -2.32 4.42
C GLU A 130 24.97 -3.30 5.38
N ALA A 131 24.67 -2.85 6.59
CA ALA A 131 24.11 -3.66 7.67
C ALA A 131 23.18 -2.81 8.56
N PRO A 132 21.85 -3.03 8.49
CA PRO A 132 20.87 -2.34 9.31
C PRO A 132 20.86 -2.95 10.72
N LEU A 133 21.59 -2.33 11.66
CA LEU A 133 21.51 -2.71 13.08
C LEU A 133 20.40 -1.90 13.76
N TYR A 134 19.44 -2.55 14.42
CA TYR A 134 18.27 -1.90 15.04
C TYR A 134 18.40 -1.66 16.55
N ASN A 135 19.56 -1.97 17.12
CA ASN A 135 19.89 -1.67 18.50
C ASN A 135 21.04 -0.65 18.53
N PRO A 136 20.88 0.51 19.20
CA PRO A 136 21.92 1.53 19.28
C PRO A 136 23.18 1.08 20.02
N ASP A 137 23.10 0.03 20.85
CA ASP A 137 24.23 -0.54 21.56
C ASP A 137 25.01 -1.57 20.72
N TRP A 138 24.65 -1.77 19.45
CA TRP A 138 25.33 -2.72 18.58
C TRP A 138 26.28 -2.00 17.62
N ARG A 139 27.46 -2.60 17.42
CA ARG A 139 28.47 -2.14 16.49
C ARG A 139 29.01 -3.31 15.69
N LEU A 140 29.20 -3.11 14.39
CA LEU A 140 29.87 -4.09 13.55
C LEU A 140 31.37 -4.16 13.86
N VAL A 141 31.90 -5.38 13.83
CA VAL A 141 33.33 -5.66 13.95
C VAL A 141 33.79 -6.56 12.80
N LEU A 142 35.07 -6.47 12.47
CA LEU A 142 35.74 -7.30 11.47
C LEU A 142 36.74 -8.23 12.15
N LEU A 143 36.76 -9.50 11.75
CA LEU A 143 37.68 -10.52 12.26
C LEU A 143 38.07 -11.50 11.15
N GLY A 144 39.21 -12.19 11.30
CA GLY A 144 39.76 -13.02 10.24
C GLY A 144 41.05 -13.76 10.59
N ASN A 145 41.58 -14.51 9.62
CA ASN A 145 42.68 -15.46 9.82
C ASN A 145 44.06 -14.84 10.01
N VAL A 146 44.24 -13.58 9.63
CA VAL A 146 45.54 -12.87 9.71
C VAL A 146 45.66 -12.08 11.01
N GLU A 147 46.89 -11.78 11.43
CA GLU A 147 47.16 -11.02 12.66
C GLU A 147 46.49 -9.64 12.64
N ALA A 148 46.48 -8.99 11.48
CA ALA A 148 45.80 -7.72 11.25
C ALA A 148 44.28 -7.78 11.43
N LEU A 149 43.68 -8.98 11.45
CA LEU A 149 42.25 -9.23 11.71
C LEU A 149 42.02 -10.02 13.01
N GLY A 150 43.05 -10.14 13.86
CA GLY A 150 42.94 -10.76 15.17
C GLY A 150 43.01 -12.28 15.22
N ASN A 151 43.39 -12.98 14.13
CA ASN A 151 43.52 -14.45 14.07
C ASN A 151 42.28 -15.21 14.60
N TRP A 152 41.08 -14.75 14.25
CA TRP A 152 39.79 -15.27 14.72
C TRP A 152 39.53 -15.16 16.23
N GLU A 153 40.32 -14.38 16.97
CA GLU A 153 40.11 -14.15 18.40
C GLU A 153 39.09 -13.02 18.64
N TYR A 154 37.99 -13.30 19.33
CA TYR A 154 36.90 -12.33 19.57
C TYR A 154 37.29 -11.12 20.42
N LEU A 155 38.38 -11.21 21.18
CA LEU A 155 38.93 -10.09 21.94
C LEU A 155 39.83 -9.16 21.11
N ARG A 156 40.17 -9.56 19.88
CA ARG A 156 41.10 -8.85 18.97
C ARG A 156 40.43 -8.39 17.67
N THR A 157 39.10 -8.34 17.64
CA THR A 157 38.35 -7.84 16.49
C THR A 157 38.61 -6.36 16.24
N ILE A 158 38.36 -5.90 15.01
CA ILE A 158 38.47 -4.50 14.65
C ILE A 158 37.07 -3.87 14.59
N PRO A 159 36.76 -2.86 15.41
CA PRO A 159 35.49 -2.15 15.32
C PRO A 159 35.39 -1.38 14.01
N MET A 160 34.24 -1.53 13.35
CA MET A 160 33.88 -0.73 12.18
C MET A 160 33.21 0.58 12.60
N ILE A 161 33.29 1.55 11.71
CA ILE A 161 32.75 2.90 11.90
C ILE A 161 31.55 3.08 10.97
N GLN A 162 30.46 3.62 11.49
CA GLN A 162 29.26 3.86 10.69
C GLN A 162 29.37 5.23 9.98
N THR A 163 29.66 5.22 8.68
CA THR A 163 29.96 6.43 7.89
C THR A 163 28.76 7.02 7.17
N ASP A 164 27.72 6.22 7.01
CA ASP A 164 26.37 6.64 6.64
C ASP A 164 25.36 5.71 7.32
N PHE A 165 24.07 6.03 7.30
CA PHE A 165 23.06 5.24 8.00
C PHE A 165 23.04 3.81 7.43
N GLY A 166 23.34 2.83 8.28
CA GLY A 166 23.48 1.43 7.89
C GLY A 166 24.77 1.07 7.13
N VAL A 167 25.65 2.04 6.81
CA VAL A 167 26.91 1.81 6.09
C VAL A 167 28.07 1.79 7.07
N TRP A 168 28.81 0.69 7.08
CA TRP A 168 29.92 0.45 8.00
C TRP A 168 31.22 0.27 7.24
N GLU A 169 32.27 0.97 7.67
CA GLU A 169 33.56 0.98 7.00
C GLU A 169 34.73 0.83 7.98
N VAL A 170 35.78 0.14 7.53
CA VAL A 170 37.07 0.10 8.24
C VAL A 170 38.22 -0.06 7.25
N ALA A 171 39.27 0.73 7.44
CA ALA A 171 40.49 0.66 6.63
C ALA A 171 41.61 -0.02 7.41
N VAL A 172 42.25 -1.02 6.81
CA VAL A 172 43.22 -1.89 7.47
C VAL A 172 44.46 -2.08 6.60
N GLU A 173 45.62 -2.18 7.24
CA GLU A 173 46.88 -2.60 6.62
C GLU A 173 46.97 -4.13 6.71
N MET A 174 46.86 -4.80 5.56
CA MET A 174 46.93 -6.25 5.45
C MET A 174 48.31 -6.74 4.99
N PRO A 175 48.72 -7.96 5.38
CA PRO A 175 49.89 -8.60 4.80
C PRO A 175 49.72 -8.80 3.28
N GLY A 176 50.80 -8.58 2.53
CA GLY A 176 50.77 -8.62 1.06
C GLY A 176 50.94 -10.01 0.46
N ASP A 177 51.27 -11.02 1.26
CA ASP A 177 51.70 -12.36 0.83
C ASP A 177 50.82 -13.51 1.40
N GLN A 178 49.78 -13.18 2.16
CA GLN A 178 48.89 -14.16 2.79
C GLN A 178 47.49 -14.08 2.23
N PHE A 179 46.86 -15.24 2.07
CA PHE A 179 45.45 -15.33 1.71
C PHE A 179 44.58 -14.87 2.88
N ILE A 180 43.62 -13.98 2.61
CA ILE A 180 42.81 -13.33 3.63
C ILE A 180 41.42 -13.95 3.66
N GLN A 181 41.05 -14.50 4.81
CA GLN A 181 39.72 -14.95 5.16
C GLN A 181 39.17 -14.06 6.29
N TYR A 182 37.93 -13.63 6.17
CA TYR A 182 37.31 -12.74 7.15
C TYR A 182 35.81 -12.98 7.29
N LYS A 183 35.27 -12.48 8.40
CA LYS A 183 33.84 -12.39 8.68
C LYS A 183 33.51 -11.07 9.37
N TYR A 184 32.25 -10.68 9.26
CA TYR A 184 31.66 -9.63 10.08
C TYR A 184 31.04 -10.23 11.35
N GLY A 185 31.14 -9.50 12.46
CA GLY A 185 30.46 -9.83 13.71
C GLY A 185 29.78 -8.63 14.34
N VAL A 186 28.96 -8.89 15.35
CA VAL A 186 28.24 -7.86 16.10
C VAL A 186 28.75 -7.84 17.54
N MET A 187 29.15 -6.65 17.99
CA MET A 187 29.65 -6.39 19.33
C MET A 187 28.67 -5.49 20.07
N SER A 188 28.43 -5.82 21.34
CA SER A 188 27.73 -4.93 22.26
C SER A 188 28.70 -3.83 22.74
N THR A 189 28.36 -2.57 22.53
CA THR A 189 29.17 -1.43 22.98
C THR A 189 29.14 -1.26 24.50
N SER A 190 28.11 -1.78 25.17
CA SER A 190 27.97 -1.73 26.64
C SER A 190 28.83 -2.77 27.36
N THR A 191 29.03 -3.96 26.78
CA THR A 191 29.85 -5.04 27.36
C THR A 191 31.24 -5.15 26.73
N GLY A 192 31.40 -4.71 25.48
CA GLY A 192 32.59 -4.95 24.66
C GLY A 192 32.67 -6.37 24.11
N GLU A 193 31.65 -7.20 24.31
CA GLU A 193 31.64 -8.60 23.88
C GLU A 193 31.07 -8.75 22.47
N VAL A 194 31.76 -9.53 21.65
CA VAL A 194 31.22 -10.04 20.38
C VAL A 194 30.29 -11.19 20.72
N PHE A 195 28.99 -10.97 20.56
CA PHE A 195 27.97 -11.98 20.86
C PHE A 195 27.48 -12.69 19.60
N ASP A 196 27.83 -12.19 18.42
CA ASP A 196 27.45 -12.82 17.16
C ASP A 196 28.46 -12.63 16.01
N VAL A 197 28.45 -13.57 15.08
CA VAL A 197 29.27 -13.60 13.86
C VAL A 197 28.41 -14.09 12.70
N GLU A 198 28.55 -13.44 11.54
CA GLU A 198 27.74 -13.73 10.35
C GLU A 198 27.78 -15.22 9.95
N TYR A 199 26.66 -15.76 9.47
CA TYR A 199 26.56 -17.17 9.12
C TYR A 199 27.24 -17.52 7.77
N GLY A 200 27.45 -18.81 7.53
CA GLY A 200 27.96 -19.33 6.25
C GLY A 200 29.49 -19.37 6.16
N ASN A 201 30.01 -19.56 4.95
CA ASN A 201 31.46 -19.66 4.69
C ASN A 201 32.17 -18.32 4.91
N ASP A 202 33.47 -18.39 5.22
CA ASP A 202 34.33 -17.21 5.33
C ASP A 202 34.36 -16.42 4.01
N ARG A 203 34.36 -15.09 4.12
CA ARG A 203 34.59 -14.20 2.98
C ARG A 203 36.08 -14.17 2.64
N LEU A 204 36.39 -13.85 1.39
CA LEU A 204 37.74 -13.92 0.86
C LEU A 204 38.17 -12.55 0.35
N ALA A 205 39.40 -12.13 0.67
CA ALA A 205 40.03 -10.96 0.09
C ALA A 205 41.40 -11.33 -0.50
N LEU A 206 41.76 -10.68 -1.60
CA LEU A 206 43.03 -10.93 -2.27
C LEU A 206 44.16 -10.12 -1.60
N PRO A 207 45.38 -10.68 -1.49
CA PRO A 207 46.52 -9.92 -1.00
C PRO A 207 46.80 -8.66 -1.87
N ASN A 208 47.30 -7.61 -1.24
CA ASN A 208 47.69 -6.38 -1.93
C ASN A 208 49.13 -5.97 -1.56
N THR A 209 50.06 -6.12 -2.51
CA THR A 209 51.46 -5.73 -2.33
C THR A 209 51.75 -4.28 -2.74
N ASP A 210 50.82 -3.60 -3.42
CA ASP A 210 51.05 -2.24 -3.94
C ASP A 210 50.45 -1.19 -3.02
N LYS A 211 51.31 -0.36 -2.43
CA LYS A 211 50.93 0.73 -1.50
C LYS A 211 50.26 1.92 -2.19
N ASN A 212 50.26 1.99 -3.52
CA ASN A 212 49.59 3.04 -4.28
C ASN A 212 48.18 2.68 -4.73
N ILE A 213 47.76 1.43 -4.50
CA ILE A 213 46.44 0.91 -4.83
C ILE A 213 45.67 0.64 -3.54
N LEU A 214 44.46 1.20 -3.42
CA LEU A 214 43.53 0.81 -2.36
C LEU A 214 42.58 -0.26 -2.89
N GLN A 215 42.54 -1.42 -2.23
CA GLN A 215 41.49 -2.42 -2.50
C GLN A 215 40.26 -2.11 -1.66
N ILE A 216 39.10 -2.00 -2.30
CA ILE A 216 37.81 -1.83 -1.63
C ILE A 216 37.09 -3.17 -1.73
N GLN A 217 36.83 -3.79 -0.57
CA GLN A 217 35.91 -4.92 -0.45
C GLN A 217 34.53 -4.31 -0.16
N ALA A 218 33.73 -4.15 -1.22
CA ALA A 218 32.37 -3.66 -1.13
C ALA A 218 31.43 -4.86 -0.94
N ASP A 219 31.41 -5.37 0.29
CA ASP A 219 30.45 -6.41 0.65
C ASP A 219 29.06 -5.80 0.74
N HIS A 220 28.08 -6.53 0.23
CA HIS A 220 26.68 -6.28 0.52
C HIS A 220 26.16 -7.38 1.44
N PHE A 221 25.07 -7.07 2.15
CA PHE A 221 24.38 -7.85 3.17
C PHE A 221 25.24 -8.42 4.30
N PHE A 222 24.94 -7.99 5.53
CA PHE A 222 25.26 -8.80 6.69
C PHE A 222 24.39 -10.06 6.67
N ARG A 223 25.02 -11.23 6.83
CA ARG A 223 24.32 -12.51 6.81
C ARG A 223 23.69 -12.75 8.19
N PHE A 224 22.54 -12.10 8.43
CA PHE A 224 21.73 -12.23 9.66
C PHE A 224 21.12 -13.63 9.80
N LYS A 225 21.02 -14.13 11.02
CA LYS A 225 20.05 -15.21 11.31
C LYS A 225 18.64 -14.59 11.39
N SER A 226 17.61 -15.34 11.02
CA SER A 226 16.24 -14.80 10.93
C SER A 226 15.76 -14.15 12.23
N PHE A 227 15.99 -14.79 13.38
CA PHE A 227 15.61 -14.29 14.70
C PHE A 227 16.41 -13.06 15.17
N GLU A 228 17.52 -12.73 14.49
CA GLU A 228 18.31 -11.53 14.76
C GLU A 228 17.86 -10.37 13.89
N MET A 229 16.93 -10.56 12.96
CA MET A 229 16.40 -9.48 12.13
C MET A 229 15.40 -8.62 12.91
N TYR A 230 15.00 -7.49 12.33
CA TYR A 230 14.07 -6.57 12.99
C TYR A 230 12.65 -7.16 12.98
N HIS A 231 12.05 -7.31 14.16
CA HIS A 231 10.63 -7.63 14.29
C HIS A 231 9.93 -6.57 15.13
N ALA A 232 8.68 -6.26 14.78
CA ALA A 232 7.85 -5.36 15.56
C ALA A 232 6.40 -5.83 15.66
N ALA A 233 5.77 -5.42 16.74
CA ALA A 233 4.33 -5.54 16.94
C ALA A 233 3.66 -4.18 16.86
N GLY A 234 2.40 -4.15 16.44
CA GLY A 234 1.64 -2.92 16.31
C GLY A 234 0.15 -3.08 16.46
N VAL A 235 -0.53 -1.94 16.48
CA VAL A 235 -2.00 -1.83 16.52
C VAL A 235 -2.50 -1.12 15.27
N ALA A 236 -3.62 -1.57 14.71
CA ALA A 236 -4.34 -0.89 13.64
C ALA A 236 -5.61 -0.22 14.19
N VAL A 237 -5.71 1.11 14.08
CA VAL A 237 -6.88 1.88 14.52
C VAL A 237 -7.16 2.99 13.51
N PRO A 238 -8.37 3.08 12.94
CA PRO A 238 -8.75 4.26 12.16
C PRO A 238 -8.74 5.50 13.05
N VAL A 239 -8.14 6.62 12.59
CA VAL A 239 -8.12 7.86 13.39
C VAL A 239 -9.52 8.29 13.76
N PHE A 240 -10.49 8.18 12.83
CA PHE A 240 -11.87 8.58 13.09
C PHE A 240 -12.52 7.80 14.23
N ALA A 241 -12.07 6.57 14.49
CA ALA A 241 -12.64 5.69 15.49
C ALA A 241 -12.15 5.99 16.90
N LEU A 242 -11.06 6.75 17.05
CA LEU A 242 -10.53 7.11 18.37
C LEU A 242 -11.59 7.84 19.18
N ARG A 243 -11.67 7.48 20.47
CA ARG A 243 -12.50 8.17 21.44
C ARG A 243 -11.59 8.79 22.49
N SER A 244 -11.73 10.10 22.69
CA SER A 244 -11.09 10.85 23.76
C SER A 244 -12.11 11.70 24.50
N GLU A 245 -11.73 12.21 25.66
CA GLU A 245 -12.56 13.19 26.40
C GLU A 245 -12.72 14.49 25.61
N ASN A 246 -11.74 14.79 24.74
CA ASN A 246 -11.60 16.06 24.04
C ASN A 246 -12.10 16.07 22.60
N GLY A 247 -12.43 14.92 22.01
CA GLY A 247 -12.93 14.85 20.63
C GLY A 247 -14.28 15.54 20.44
N PHE A 248 -14.71 15.67 19.18
CA PHE A 248 -16.01 16.24 18.80
C PHE A 248 -16.90 15.19 18.13
N GLY A 249 -17.12 14.06 18.80
CA GLY A 249 -17.88 12.92 18.28
C GLY A 249 -17.16 12.03 17.27
N VAL A 250 -15.88 12.30 17.03
CA VAL A 250 -14.98 11.59 16.12
C VAL A 250 -13.55 11.72 16.66
N GLY A 251 -12.68 10.77 16.34
CA GLY A 251 -11.26 10.91 16.63
C GLY A 251 -10.57 11.95 15.73
N GLU A 252 -9.69 12.73 16.32
CA GLU A 252 -8.98 13.86 15.73
C GLU A 252 -7.47 13.59 15.70
N PHE A 253 -6.70 14.34 14.91
CA PHE A 253 -5.24 14.14 14.88
C PHE A 253 -4.59 14.34 16.25
N ALA A 254 -5.12 15.26 17.06
CA ALA A 254 -4.64 15.49 18.43
C ALA A 254 -4.77 14.24 19.32
N ASP A 255 -5.78 13.38 19.09
CA ASP A 255 -6.03 12.19 19.89
C ASP A 255 -5.00 11.08 19.65
N MET A 256 -4.28 11.13 18.52
CA MET A 256 -3.22 10.16 18.22
C MET A 256 -2.09 10.19 19.27
N LYS A 257 -1.90 11.30 19.98
CA LYS A 257 -0.90 11.38 21.06
C LYS A 257 -1.23 10.46 22.22
N ALA A 258 -2.50 10.38 22.62
CA ALA A 258 -2.94 9.45 23.65
C ALA A 258 -2.79 8.00 23.20
N LEU A 259 -3.03 7.73 21.90
CA LEU A 259 -2.80 6.40 21.33
C LEU A 259 -1.30 6.05 21.32
N ALA A 260 -0.43 7.00 21.00
CA ALA A 260 1.02 6.82 21.04
C ALA A 260 1.54 6.53 22.45
N ASP A 261 0.99 7.20 23.46
CA ASP A 261 1.25 6.90 24.87
C ASP A 261 0.86 5.46 25.23
N TRP A 262 -0.32 5.02 24.78
CA TRP A 262 -0.78 3.65 25.02
C TRP A 262 0.09 2.61 24.29
N ALA A 263 0.45 2.87 23.03
CA ALA A 263 1.35 2.02 22.25
C ALA A 263 2.72 1.90 22.95
N LYS A 264 3.26 3.01 23.47
CA LYS A 264 4.49 3.00 24.26
C LYS A 264 4.36 2.17 25.53
N ALA A 265 3.26 2.32 26.28
CA ALA A 265 3.02 1.56 27.52
C ALA A 265 2.89 0.04 27.28
N THR A 266 2.45 -0.35 26.08
CA THR A 266 2.26 -1.75 25.66
C THR A 266 3.43 -2.30 24.84
N ASN A 267 4.54 -1.55 24.73
CA ASN A 267 5.69 -1.85 23.86
C ASN A 267 5.37 -2.01 22.35
N LEU A 268 4.17 -1.64 21.89
CA LEU A 268 3.83 -1.67 20.48
C LEU A 268 4.62 -0.60 19.73
N GLY A 269 5.48 -1.04 18.80
CA GLY A 269 6.39 -0.16 18.05
C GLY A 269 5.74 0.49 16.83
N ILE A 270 4.55 0.06 16.42
CA ILE A 270 3.87 0.54 15.21
C ILE A 270 2.40 0.86 15.47
N ILE A 271 1.96 2.03 15.00
CA ILE A 271 0.55 2.38 14.87
C ILE A 271 0.20 2.42 13.38
N GLN A 272 -0.73 1.56 12.96
CA GLN A 272 -1.32 1.61 11.63
C GLN A 272 -2.64 2.38 11.66
N ILE A 273 -2.82 3.29 10.71
CA ILE A 273 -4.08 4.03 10.53
C ILE A 273 -4.68 3.77 9.15
N LEU A 274 -5.99 4.00 9.01
CA LEU A 274 -6.69 4.02 7.72
C LEU A 274 -6.43 5.34 6.97
N PRO A 275 -6.83 5.46 5.68
CA PRO A 275 -6.62 6.68 4.92
C PRO A 275 -7.22 7.92 5.60
N ILE A 276 -6.49 9.04 5.52
CA ILE A 276 -6.83 10.30 6.21
C ILE A 276 -7.15 11.46 5.25
N ASN A 277 -7.22 11.17 3.95
CA ASN A 277 -7.45 12.16 2.91
C ASN A 277 -8.91 12.65 2.92
N ASP A 278 -9.14 13.88 2.42
CA ASP A 278 -10.49 14.44 2.34
C ASP A 278 -11.35 13.65 1.35
N THR A 279 -12.52 13.23 1.81
CA THR A 279 -13.54 12.46 1.08
C THR A 279 -14.86 13.24 0.98
N THR A 280 -14.88 14.51 1.40
CA THR A 280 -16.09 15.35 1.42
C THR A 280 -16.61 15.62 0.00
N ALA A 281 -17.48 14.77 -0.53
CA ALA A 281 -18.08 14.94 -1.85
C ALA A 281 -19.42 15.68 -1.78
N ASN A 282 -20.28 15.30 -0.83
CA ASN A 282 -21.67 15.78 -0.74
C ASN A 282 -22.09 16.27 0.66
N TYR A 283 -21.21 16.17 1.66
CA TYR A 283 -21.51 16.36 3.09
C TYR A 283 -22.54 15.38 3.65
N THR A 284 -22.60 14.17 3.09
CA THR A 284 -23.50 13.08 3.52
C THR A 284 -22.70 11.94 4.15
N TRP A 285 -23.38 11.01 4.82
CA TRP A 285 -22.73 9.85 5.45
C TRP A 285 -21.86 9.02 4.48
N THR A 286 -22.14 9.03 3.17
CA THR A 286 -21.32 8.35 2.15
C THR A 286 -19.89 8.87 2.08
N ASP A 287 -19.65 10.13 2.48
CA ASP A 287 -18.32 10.72 2.55
C ASP A 287 -17.47 10.10 3.69
N SER A 288 -18.06 9.30 4.57
CA SER A 288 -17.31 8.56 5.60
C SER A 288 -16.38 7.49 5.01
N TYR A 289 -16.55 7.10 3.74
CA TYR A 289 -15.74 6.07 3.08
C TYR A 289 -14.31 6.55 2.80
N PRO A 290 -13.28 6.09 3.57
CA PRO A 290 -11.95 6.70 3.54
C PRO A 290 -11.18 6.45 2.23
N TYR A 291 -11.59 5.48 1.40
CA TYR A 291 -10.91 5.15 0.16
C TYR A 291 -11.39 5.98 -1.05
N ALA A 292 -12.48 6.74 -0.91
CA ALA A 292 -13.02 7.59 -1.97
C ALA A 292 -12.53 9.05 -1.84
N ALA A 293 -11.21 9.24 -1.80
CA ALA A 293 -10.62 10.56 -1.61
C ALA A 293 -10.96 11.51 -2.77
N ILE A 294 -11.45 12.71 -2.44
CA ILE A 294 -11.64 13.81 -3.38
C ILE A 294 -10.33 14.57 -3.66
N SER A 295 -9.30 14.37 -2.85
CA SER A 295 -7.92 14.71 -3.20
C SER A 295 -6.93 13.76 -2.54
N VAL A 296 -5.89 13.36 -3.27
CA VAL A 296 -4.82 12.50 -2.73
C VAL A 296 -3.83 13.24 -1.83
N TYR A 297 -3.92 14.58 -1.77
CA TYR A 297 -3.05 15.44 -0.97
C TYR A 297 -3.76 16.03 0.25
N ALA A 298 -5.02 16.46 0.09
CA ALA A 298 -5.74 17.16 1.14
C ALA A 298 -6.11 16.20 2.29
N LEU A 299 -5.96 16.69 3.53
CA LEU A 299 -6.36 16.00 4.75
C LEU A 299 -7.85 16.27 5.03
N HIS A 300 -8.57 15.27 5.55
CA HIS A 300 -10.00 15.40 5.80
C HIS A 300 -10.28 16.38 6.96
N PRO A 301 -11.15 17.40 6.77
CA PRO A 301 -11.55 18.32 7.83
C PRO A 301 -12.15 17.68 9.09
N GLN A 302 -12.59 16.42 9.03
CA GLN A 302 -13.09 15.71 10.20
C GLN A 302 -12.02 15.50 11.28
N TYR A 303 -10.74 15.50 10.93
CA TYR A 303 -9.65 15.25 11.88
C TYR A 303 -9.16 16.52 12.58
N LEU A 304 -9.69 17.70 12.20
CA LEU A 304 -9.29 18.97 12.81
C LEU A 304 -9.89 19.10 14.20
N SER A 305 -9.05 19.29 15.21
CA SER A 305 -9.49 19.67 16.54
C SER A 305 -9.66 21.18 16.65
N ILE A 306 -10.85 21.64 17.05
CA ILE A 306 -11.12 23.06 17.28
C ILE A 306 -10.43 23.55 18.56
N ASP A 307 -10.32 22.68 19.57
CA ASP A 307 -9.68 23.02 20.85
C ASP A 307 -8.16 23.16 20.72
N SER A 308 -7.54 22.51 19.72
CA SER A 308 -6.11 22.62 19.43
C SER A 308 -5.76 23.74 18.43
N LEU A 309 -6.70 24.63 18.09
CA LEU A 309 -6.41 25.79 17.25
C LEU A 309 -5.70 26.88 18.06
N GLU A 310 -4.71 27.55 17.46
CA GLU A 310 -4.08 28.74 18.05
C GLU A 310 -5.09 29.90 18.23
N TYR A 311 -6.14 29.90 17.41
CA TYR A 311 -7.16 30.94 17.37
C TYR A 311 -8.41 30.48 18.12
N SER A 312 -8.82 31.27 19.12
CA SER A 312 -9.97 30.93 19.97
C SER A 312 -11.31 31.09 19.23
N LEU A 313 -12.27 30.25 19.62
CA LEU A 313 -13.67 30.35 19.21
C LEU A 313 -14.31 31.65 19.74
N PRO A 314 -15.22 32.30 18.98
CA PRO A 314 -15.98 33.44 19.48
C PRO A 314 -16.73 33.11 20.77
N LYS A 315 -16.63 34.00 21.78
CA LYS A 315 -17.16 33.77 23.13
C LYS A 315 -18.65 33.36 23.15
N ASN A 316 -19.44 33.89 22.23
CA ASN A 316 -20.87 33.60 22.13
C ASN A 316 -21.21 32.19 21.57
N LEU A 317 -20.21 31.44 21.10
CA LEU A 317 -20.39 30.08 20.58
C LEU A 317 -19.76 29.00 21.47
N VAL A 318 -19.02 29.38 22.53
CA VAL A 318 -18.30 28.44 23.39
C VAL A 318 -19.25 27.47 24.11
N ASP A 319 -20.32 27.99 24.73
CA ASP A 319 -21.28 27.14 25.45
C ASP A 319 -22.01 26.18 24.50
N GLU A 320 -22.34 26.67 23.30
CA GLU A 320 -22.98 25.87 22.25
C GLU A 320 -22.05 24.75 21.75
N PHE A 321 -20.78 25.09 21.51
CA PHE A 321 -19.74 24.12 21.12
C PHE A 321 -19.56 23.04 22.18
N ASN A 322 -19.42 23.42 23.46
CA ASN A 322 -19.24 22.48 24.56
C ASN A 322 -20.46 21.57 24.74
N ALA A 323 -21.68 22.13 24.62
CA ALA A 323 -22.91 21.34 24.66
C ALA A 323 -22.96 20.32 23.52
N LYS A 324 -22.62 20.73 22.29
CA LYS A 324 -22.65 19.84 21.12
C LYS A 324 -21.55 18.78 21.19
N LYS A 325 -20.35 19.16 21.63
CA LYS A 325 -19.23 18.24 21.91
C LYS A 325 -19.67 17.14 22.87
N LYS A 326 -20.29 17.52 24.00
CA LYS A 326 -20.80 16.57 24.99
C LYS A 326 -21.92 15.67 24.45
N GLU A 327 -22.81 16.21 23.62
CA GLU A 327 -23.86 15.42 22.95
C GLU A 327 -23.26 14.35 22.04
N LEU A 328 -22.39 14.75 21.11
CA LEU A 328 -21.79 13.84 20.14
C LEU A 328 -20.84 12.83 20.79
N ASN A 329 -20.08 13.24 21.81
CA ASN A 329 -19.16 12.34 22.50
C ASN A 329 -19.87 11.20 23.24
N LYS A 330 -21.15 11.33 23.57
CA LYS A 330 -21.94 10.27 24.21
C LYS A 330 -22.42 9.18 23.25
N LEU A 331 -22.38 9.39 21.94
CA LEU A 331 -22.89 8.41 20.98
C LEU A 331 -21.99 7.17 20.90
N ASP A 332 -22.60 6.00 20.72
CA ASP A 332 -21.86 4.74 20.58
C ASP A 332 -21.14 4.66 19.23
N LEU A 333 -21.77 5.19 18.18
CA LEU A 333 -21.25 5.25 16.81
C LEU A 333 -21.12 6.70 16.37
N ILE A 334 -20.31 6.94 15.33
CA ILE A 334 -20.13 8.27 14.76
C ILE A 334 -21.41 8.71 14.03
N ASP A 335 -21.88 9.93 14.33
CA ASP A 335 -22.88 10.63 13.54
C ASP A 335 -22.15 11.63 12.62
N TYR A 336 -21.75 11.15 11.44
CA TYR A 336 -20.87 11.87 10.52
C TYR A 336 -21.45 13.23 10.11
N GLU A 337 -22.74 13.28 9.74
CA GLU A 337 -23.38 14.48 9.23
C GLU A 337 -23.52 15.56 10.30
N LYS A 338 -23.92 15.19 11.53
CA LYS A 338 -23.97 16.15 12.65
C LYS A 338 -22.58 16.61 13.08
N MET A 339 -21.60 15.71 13.08
CA MET A 339 -20.21 16.03 13.41
C MET A 339 -19.63 17.02 12.38
N ILE A 340 -19.67 16.69 11.09
CA ILE A 340 -19.00 17.49 10.06
C ILE A 340 -19.65 18.86 9.88
N SER A 341 -20.99 18.93 9.95
CA SER A 341 -21.73 20.20 9.89
C SER A 341 -21.43 21.08 11.12
N GLY A 342 -21.36 20.48 12.30
CA GLY A 342 -20.96 21.14 13.55
C GLY A 342 -19.54 21.70 13.47
N LYS A 343 -18.57 20.89 13.06
CA LYS A 343 -17.17 21.33 12.89
C LYS A 343 -17.07 22.52 11.95
N TRP A 344 -17.67 22.42 10.76
CA TRP A 344 -17.62 23.51 9.79
C TRP A 344 -18.32 24.79 10.26
N LYS A 345 -19.34 24.72 11.11
CA LYS A 345 -19.93 25.90 11.76
C LYS A 345 -18.89 26.64 12.60
N TYR A 346 -18.18 25.93 13.49
CA TYR A 346 -17.21 26.54 14.41
C TYR A 346 -15.90 26.94 13.70
N ILE A 347 -15.39 26.12 12.77
CA ILE A 347 -14.23 26.46 11.93
C ILE A 347 -14.44 27.79 11.19
N ARG A 348 -15.62 27.97 10.56
CA ARG A 348 -15.97 29.24 9.91
C ARG A 348 -16.03 30.40 10.88
N ALA A 349 -16.53 30.18 12.10
CA ALA A 349 -16.59 31.21 13.12
C ALA A 349 -15.19 31.65 13.59
N VAL A 350 -14.29 30.69 13.87
CA VAL A 350 -12.89 30.97 14.25
C VAL A 350 -12.19 31.76 13.14
N PHE A 351 -12.30 31.31 11.88
CA PHE A 351 -11.65 31.96 10.75
C PHE A 351 -12.16 33.38 10.53
N ARG A 352 -13.48 33.61 10.61
CA ARG A 352 -14.07 34.95 10.40
C ARG A 352 -13.63 35.95 11.46
N GLU A 353 -13.65 35.55 12.73
CA GLU A 353 -13.22 36.41 13.85
C GLU A 353 -11.73 36.77 13.75
N ASN A 354 -10.90 35.84 13.27
CA ASN A 354 -9.44 35.98 13.26
C ASN A 354 -8.84 36.24 11.87
N LYS A 355 -9.67 36.53 10.87
CA LYS A 355 -9.29 36.53 9.44
C LYS A 355 -8.05 37.36 9.16
N ASP A 356 -8.00 38.60 9.64
CA ASP A 356 -6.88 39.51 9.36
C ASP A 356 -5.57 39.05 9.99
N ARG A 357 -5.63 38.37 11.13
CA ARG A 357 -4.44 37.78 11.80
C ARG A 357 -3.96 36.56 11.04
N ILE A 358 -4.88 35.64 10.72
CA ILE A 358 -4.61 34.43 9.95
C ILE A 358 -3.97 34.77 8.60
N LEU A 359 -4.56 35.69 7.83
CA LEU A 359 -4.03 36.08 6.52
C LEU A 359 -2.68 36.83 6.58
N LYS A 360 -2.27 37.30 7.76
CA LYS A 360 -0.95 37.93 7.98
C LYS A 360 0.10 36.97 8.52
N ASP A 361 -0.30 35.78 8.98
CA ASP A 361 0.62 34.75 9.47
C ASP A 361 1.65 34.37 8.39
N ARG A 362 2.92 34.46 8.75
CA ARG A 362 4.05 34.16 7.86
C ARG A 362 4.17 32.66 7.58
N ASN A 363 3.87 31.82 8.57
CA ASN A 363 3.93 30.37 8.43
C ASN A 363 2.79 29.87 7.52
N PHE A 364 1.58 30.43 7.68
CA PHE A 364 0.49 30.13 6.75
C PHE A 364 0.80 30.55 5.30
N LYS A 365 1.42 31.73 5.08
CA LYS A 365 1.87 32.14 3.74
C LYS A 365 2.95 31.24 3.17
N LYS A 366 3.89 30.79 4.01
CA LYS A 366 4.93 29.85 3.64
C LYS A 366 4.32 28.51 3.21
N PHE A 367 3.41 27.97 4.01
CA PHE A 367 2.67 26.73 3.69
C PHE A 367 1.94 26.83 2.36
N GLN A 368 1.23 27.94 2.10
CA GLN A 368 0.56 28.17 0.82
C GLN A 368 1.53 28.14 -0.36
N LYS A 369 2.68 28.83 -0.24
CA LYS A 369 3.68 28.87 -1.31
C LYS A 369 4.31 27.50 -1.56
N GLU A 370 4.59 26.74 -0.51
CA GLU A 370 5.20 25.39 -0.61
C GLU A 370 4.23 24.35 -1.19
N ASN A 371 2.92 24.58 -1.06
CA ASN A 371 1.87 23.64 -1.46
C ASN A 371 0.96 24.16 -2.58
N GLU A 372 1.34 25.26 -3.24
CA GLU A 372 0.49 25.99 -4.18
C GLU A 372 -0.08 25.10 -5.29
N GLU A 373 0.75 24.16 -5.80
CA GLU A 373 0.43 23.26 -6.92
C GLU A 373 -0.84 22.44 -6.67
N TRP A 374 -1.02 21.89 -5.46
CA TRP A 374 -2.21 21.09 -5.11
C TRP A 374 -3.23 21.85 -4.27
N LEU A 375 -2.78 22.77 -3.40
CA LEU A 375 -3.63 23.44 -2.43
C LEU A 375 -4.63 24.40 -3.09
N TYR A 376 -4.19 25.15 -4.10
CA TYR A 376 -5.07 26.10 -4.79
C TYR A 376 -6.14 25.41 -5.65
N PRO A 377 -5.81 24.38 -6.45
CA PRO A 377 -6.83 23.57 -7.10
C PRO A 377 -7.82 22.95 -6.12
N TYR A 378 -7.34 22.38 -5.00
CA TYR A 378 -8.21 21.81 -3.97
C TYR A 378 -9.16 22.85 -3.35
N ALA A 379 -8.65 24.01 -2.95
CA ALA A 379 -9.47 25.07 -2.37
C ALA A 379 -10.50 25.61 -3.38
N ALA A 380 -10.10 25.79 -4.65
CA ALA A 380 -11.01 26.20 -5.70
C ALA A 380 -12.09 25.14 -6.01
N PHE A 381 -11.71 23.86 -6.00
CA PHE A 381 -12.64 22.74 -6.14
C PHE A 381 -13.69 22.77 -5.03
N CYS A 382 -13.27 22.92 -3.76
CA CYS A 382 -14.19 22.98 -2.62
C CYS A 382 -15.18 24.16 -2.74
N VAL A 383 -14.69 25.34 -3.09
CA VAL A 383 -15.54 26.54 -3.31
C VAL A 383 -16.57 26.28 -4.40
N GLN A 384 -16.18 25.64 -5.50
CA GLN A 384 -17.07 25.37 -6.63
C GLN A 384 -18.06 24.24 -6.32
N ARG A 385 -17.60 23.16 -5.67
CA ARG A 385 -18.44 22.06 -5.14
C ARG A 385 -19.54 22.60 -4.26
N ASP A 386 -19.20 23.44 -3.28
CA ASP A 386 -20.15 23.97 -2.30
C ASP A 386 -21.14 24.95 -2.95
N LYS A 387 -20.66 25.79 -3.87
CA LYS A 387 -21.47 26.75 -4.61
C LYS A 387 -22.50 26.09 -5.54
N TYR A 388 -22.12 25.01 -6.22
CA TYR A 388 -23.00 24.28 -7.14
C TYR A 388 -23.67 23.06 -6.50
N LYS A 389 -23.37 22.75 -5.24
CA LYS A 389 -23.88 21.60 -4.47
C LYS A 389 -23.65 20.26 -5.16
N THR A 390 -22.52 20.12 -5.86
CA THR A 390 -22.15 18.88 -6.53
C THR A 390 -20.64 18.82 -6.77
N PRO A 391 -19.99 17.67 -6.51
CA PRO A 391 -18.58 17.46 -6.84
C PRO A 391 -18.39 17.25 -8.35
N ASN A 392 -19.45 16.87 -9.07
CA ASN A 392 -19.38 16.65 -10.51
C ASN A 392 -19.15 17.97 -11.26
N PHE A 393 -17.89 18.24 -11.57
CA PHE A 393 -17.44 19.46 -12.21
C PHE A 393 -18.06 19.70 -13.59
N ASN A 394 -18.59 18.66 -14.27
CA ASN A 394 -19.32 18.83 -15.54
C ASN A 394 -20.63 19.63 -15.37
N ASN A 395 -21.19 19.61 -14.16
CA ASN A 395 -22.43 20.31 -13.80
C ASN A 395 -22.18 21.74 -13.31
N TRP A 396 -20.92 22.17 -13.16
CA TRP A 396 -20.59 23.53 -12.73
C TRP A 396 -20.86 24.55 -13.83
N ARG A 397 -21.36 25.74 -13.49
CA ARG A 397 -21.58 26.79 -14.51
C ARG A 397 -20.26 27.43 -14.99
N THR A 398 -19.20 27.36 -14.18
CA THR A 398 -17.86 27.88 -14.48
C THR A 398 -16.80 26.86 -14.09
N HIS A 399 -15.63 26.91 -14.75
CA HIS A 399 -14.50 26.01 -14.47
C HIS A 399 -14.80 24.51 -14.64
N LYS A 400 -15.74 24.14 -15.54
CA LYS A 400 -16.03 22.73 -15.86
C LYS A 400 -14.78 21.94 -16.24
N LYS A 401 -13.91 22.57 -17.02
CA LYS A 401 -12.57 22.09 -17.32
C LYS A 401 -11.57 22.92 -16.53
N TYR A 402 -10.58 22.26 -15.95
CA TYR A 402 -9.46 22.94 -15.35
C TYR A 402 -8.62 23.61 -16.46
N ILE A 403 -8.23 24.87 -16.21
CA ILE A 403 -7.33 25.61 -17.09
C ILE A 403 -6.34 26.34 -16.18
N ALA A 404 -5.06 25.99 -16.30
CA ALA A 404 -3.99 26.60 -15.52
C ALA A 404 -4.04 28.14 -15.60
N GLY A 405 -3.84 28.80 -14.47
CA GLY A 405 -3.88 30.27 -14.34
C GLY A 405 -5.28 30.90 -14.25
N LYS A 406 -6.36 30.23 -14.67
CA LYS A 406 -7.73 30.77 -14.50
C LYS A 406 -8.19 30.82 -13.05
N LEU A 407 -7.57 30.05 -12.16
CA LEU A 407 -7.84 30.08 -10.73
C LEU A 407 -7.10 31.19 -9.99
N THR A 408 -5.99 31.71 -10.53
CA THR A 408 -5.16 32.73 -9.87
C THR A 408 -5.95 33.95 -9.38
N PRO A 409 -6.92 34.50 -10.14
CA PRO A 409 -7.74 35.60 -9.65
C PRO A 409 -8.54 35.27 -8.39
N MET A 410 -8.94 34.01 -8.15
CA MET A 410 -9.67 33.59 -6.94
C MET A 410 -8.85 33.81 -5.67
N PHE A 411 -7.53 33.71 -5.78
CA PHE A 411 -6.57 33.87 -4.68
C PHE A 411 -6.06 35.32 -4.55
N ALA A 412 -6.64 36.27 -5.30
CA ALA A 412 -6.39 37.69 -5.12
C ALA A 412 -7.36 38.29 -4.07
N ALA A 413 -6.83 39.10 -3.15
CA ALA A 413 -7.60 39.64 -2.01
C ALA A 413 -8.90 40.40 -2.37
N LYS A 414 -9.02 40.91 -3.60
CA LYS A 414 -10.21 41.62 -4.09
C LYS A 414 -11.29 40.71 -4.69
N HIS A 415 -11.01 39.42 -4.89
CA HIS A 415 -11.96 38.50 -5.49
C HIS A 415 -13.05 38.09 -4.50
N LYS A 416 -14.30 37.97 -4.97
CA LYS A 416 -15.46 37.66 -4.11
C LYS A 416 -15.33 36.33 -3.35
N ASP A 417 -14.71 35.34 -3.98
CA ASP A 417 -14.55 33.98 -3.43
C ASP A 417 -13.23 33.83 -2.63
N TYR A 418 -12.40 34.89 -2.53
CA TYR A 418 -11.09 34.84 -1.86
C TYR A 418 -11.18 34.36 -0.41
N SER A 419 -12.19 34.85 0.34
CA SER A 419 -12.33 34.50 1.75
C SER A 419 -12.61 33.01 1.97
N GLU A 420 -13.42 32.40 1.10
CA GLU A 420 -13.76 30.97 1.19
C GLU A 420 -12.60 30.12 0.68
N ALA A 421 -11.92 30.53 -0.40
CA ALA A 421 -10.70 29.85 -0.85
C ALA A 421 -9.61 29.83 0.25
N MET A 422 -9.39 30.98 0.91
CA MET A 422 -8.45 31.09 2.03
C MET A 422 -8.87 30.28 3.26
N LEU A 423 -10.18 30.14 3.51
CA LEU A 423 -10.68 29.27 4.56
C LEU A 423 -10.27 27.82 4.33
N HIS A 424 -10.47 27.29 3.12
CA HIS A 424 -10.05 25.92 2.79
C HIS A 424 -8.53 25.75 2.88
N CYS A 425 -7.75 26.72 2.38
CA CYS A 425 -6.30 26.72 2.54
C CYS A 425 -5.87 26.70 4.01
N TRP A 426 -6.52 27.52 4.85
CA TRP A 426 -6.19 27.62 6.27
C TRP A 426 -6.57 26.34 7.03
N VAL A 427 -7.69 25.71 6.70
CA VAL A 427 -8.08 24.41 7.29
C VAL A 427 -7.01 23.35 7.00
N GLN A 428 -6.51 23.27 5.75
CA GLN A 428 -5.43 22.34 5.40
C GLN A 428 -4.13 22.64 6.16
N TYR A 429 -3.79 23.92 6.33
CA TYR A 429 -2.65 24.32 7.14
C TYR A 429 -2.79 23.89 8.61
N GLN A 430 -3.97 24.09 9.22
CA GLN A 430 -4.20 23.67 10.61
C GLN A 430 -4.19 22.13 10.77
N LEU A 431 -4.77 21.39 9.81
CA LEU A 431 -4.70 19.93 9.78
C LEU A 431 -3.24 19.45 9.66
N HIS A 432 -2.45 20.07 8.79
CA HIS A 432 -1.02 19.77 8.66
C HIS A 432 -0.27 19.98 9.97
N LEU A 433 -0.49 21.11 10.66
CA LEU A 433 0.16 21.38 11.95
C LEU A 433 -0.21 20.33 12.99
N GLN A 434 -1.50 20.00 13.13
CA GLN A 434 -1.96 19.05 14.14
C GLN A 434 -1.49 17.62 13.84
N LEU A 435 -1.54 17.19 12.58
CA LEU A 435 -1.01 15.88 12.19
C LEU A 435 0.50 15.83 12.41
N LYS A 436 1.25 16.85 11.99
CA LYS A 436 2.71 16.86 12.14
C LYS A 436 3.12 16.82 13.62
N ASP A 437 2.44 17.59 14.47
CA ASP A 437 2.65 17.58 15.92
C ASP A 437 2.33 16.22 16.55
N ALA A 438 1.26 15.54 16.11
CA ALA A 438 0.95 14.18 16.56
C ALA A 438 1.98 13.13 16.11
N ILE A 439 2.44 13.21 14.86
CA ILE A 439 3.48 12.33 14.32
C ILE A 439 4.81 12.55 15.03
N ASP A 440 5.26 13.80 15.17
CA ASP A 440 6.52 14.14 15.84
C ASP A 440 6.50 13.70 17.31
N TYR A 441 5.37 13.83 17.98
CA TYR A 441 5.19 13.29 19.34
C TYR A 441 5.30 11.77 19.36
N THR A 442 4.65 11.08 18.42
CA THR A 442 4.70 9.61 18.29
C THR A 442 6.14 9.13 18.05
N HIS A 443 6.87 9.80 17.16
CA HIS A 443 8.28 9.55 16.88
C HIS A 443 9.17 9.78 18.11
N SER A 444 8.87 10.80 18.93
CA SER A 444 9.61 11.04 20.18
C SER A 444 9.52 9.89 21.20
N LEU A 445 8.49 9.03 21.08
CA LEU A 445 8.32 7.83 21.89
C LEU A 445 9.01 6.59 21.29
N GLY A 446 9.58 6.71 20.09
CA GLY A 446 10.15 5.62 19.30
C GLY A 446 9.11 4.74 18.61
N VAL A 447 7.87 5.22 18.49
CA VAL A 447 6.77 4.51 17.82
C VAL A 447 6.69 5.02 16.38
N SER A 448 6.58 4.10 15.42
CA SER A 448 6.43 4.43 13.99
C SER A 448 4.98 4.44 13.56
N VAL A 449 4.67 5.22 12.53
CA VAL A 449 3.31 5.34 11.98
C VAL A 449 3.24 4.75 10.58
N LYS A 450 2.35 3.77 10.40
CA LYS A 450 2.07 3.10 9.13
C LYS A 450 0.77 3.64 8.54
N GLY A 451 0.87 4.33 7.41
CA GLY A 451 -0.29 4.82 6.67
C GLY A 451 -0.97 3.74 5.83
N ASP A 452 -2.09 4.12 5.21
CA ASP A 452 -2.82 3.31 4.24
C ASP A 452 -3.15 4.14 3.00
N LEU A 453 -2.84 3.60 1.83
CA LEU A 453 -2.86 4.28 0.53
C LEU A 453 -3.94 3.65 -0.36
N PRO A 454 -5.08 4.33 -0.57
CA PRO A 454 -6.09 3.86 -1.52
C PRO A 454 -5.53 3.68 -2.92
N ILE A 455 -5.91 2.59 -3.61
CA ILE A 455 -5.46 2.34 -4.98
C ILE A 455 -6.03 3.35 -5.99
N GLY A 456 -7.18 3.96 -5.70
CA GLY A 456 -7.91 4.81 -6.64
C GLY A 456 -8.11 6.24 -6.14
N ILE A 457 -8.86 7.00 -6.94
CA ILE A 457 -9.37 8.32 -6.60
C ILE A 457 -10.89 8.35 -6.77
N TYR A 458 -11.58 9.26 -6.08
CA TYR A 458 -12.98 9.51 -6.40
C TYR A 458 -13.11 10.02 -7.84
N ARG A 459 -14.15 9.57 -8.55
CA ARG A 459 -14.40 9.91 -9.96
C ARG A 459 -14.52 11.40 -10.22
N HIS A 460 -15.03 12.15 -9.25
CA HIS A 460 -15.16 13.59 -9.33
C HIS A 460 -14.20 14.30 -8.37
N SER A 461 -13.01 13.74 -8.16
CA SER A 461 -11.94 14.34 -7.36
C SER A 461 -11.30 15.56 -8.04
N VAL A 462 -10.47 16.25 -7.27
CA VAL A 462 -9.58 17.31 -7.75
C VAL A 462 -8.67 16.78 -8.83
N GLU A 463 -8.05 15.60 -8.64
CA GLU A 463 -7.09 15.06 -9.62
C GLU A 463 -7.79 14.66 -10.93
N ALA A 464 -9.00 14.10 -10.88
CA ALA A 464 -9.80 13.85 -12.09
C ALA A 464 -10.24 15.14 -12.81
N TRP A 465 -10.29 16.27 -12.09
CA TRP A 465 -10.62 17.57 -12.67
C TRP A 465 -9.40 18.28 -13.26
N THR A 466 -8.24 18.19 -12.59
CA THR A 466 -7.00 18.89 -12.97
C THR A 466 -6.16 18.14 -13.99
N GLU A 467 -6.15 16.81 -13.91
CA GLU A 467 -5.28 15.91 -14.69
C GLU A 467 -6.08 14.72 -15.27
N PRO A 468 -7.23 14.95 -15.96
CA PRO A 468 -8.11 13.88 -16.43
C PRO A 468 -7.42 12.88 -17.38
N GLU A 469 -6.38 13.29 -18.09
CA GLU A 469 -5.60 12.47 -19.02
C GLU A 469 -4.88 11.29 -18.35
N LEU A 470 -4.64 11.37 -17.04
CA LEU A 470 -4.04 10.31 -16.23
C LEU A 470 -5.03 9.19 -15.89
N PHE A 471 -6.32 9.35 -16.24
CA PHE A 471 -7.39 8.45 -15.84
C PHE A 471 -8.27 8.02 -17.03
N GLY A 472 -8.60 6.74 -17.08
CA GLY A 472 -9.59 6.16 -17.99
C GLY A 472 -10.99 6.36 -17.45
N MET A 473 -11.63 7.48 -17.84
CA MET A 473 -12.94 7.89 -17.31
C MET A 473 -14.12 7.06 -17.84
N ASP A 474 -13.96 6.35 -18.95
CA ASP A 474 -15.00 5.50 -19.56
C ASP A 474 -15.13 4.12 -18.88
N PHE A 475 -14.22 3.82 -17.96
CA PHE A 475 -14.19 2.59 -17.18
C PHE A 475 -14.29 2.89 -15.69
N GLN A 476 -14.63 1.84 -14.93
CA GLN A 476 -14.61 1.85 -13.48
C GLN A 476 -13.90 0.60 -12.95
N ALA A 477 -13.10 0.78 -11.91
CA ALA A 477 -12.38 -0.27 -11.22
C ALA A 477 -13.28 -1.00 -10.23
N GLY A 478 -12.94 -2.26 -9.95
CA GLY A 478 -13.67 -3.10 -9.02
C GLY A 478 -12.93 -4.39 -8.72
N ALA A 479 -13.69 -5.43 -8.37
CA ALA A 479 -13.20 -6.78 -8.18
C ALA A 479 -14.09 -7.79 -8.92
N PRO A 480 -13.53 -8.92 -9.41
CA PRO A 480 -14.35 -10.03 -9.89
C PRO A 480 -15.16 -10.62 -8.72
N PRO A 481 -16.15 -11.48 -9.01
CA PRO A 481 -16.79 -12.30 -7.98
C PRO A 481 -15.79 -13.03 -7.10
N ASP A 482 -16.02 -12.98 -5.79
CA ASP A 482 -15.17 -13.54 -4.74
C ASP A 482 -16.01 -14.19 -3.64
N GLN A 483 -15.39 -14.52 -2.50
CA GLN A 483 -16.07 -15.11 -1.35
C GLN A 483 -17.02 -14.13 -0.63
N PHE A 484 -16.89 -12.83 -0.85
CA PHE A 484 -17.74 -11.80 -0.25
C PHE A 484 -18.97 -11.51 -1.12
N THR A 485 -18.83 -11.56 -2.45
CA THR A 485 -19.91 -11.27 -3.39
C THR A 485 -19.81 -12.09 -4.67
N ASP A 486 -20.87 -12.87 -4.96
CA ASP A 486 -21.03 -13.60 -6.23
C ASP A 486 -21.19 -12.69 -7.46
N LEU A 487 -21.47 -11.40 -7.24
CA LEU A 487 -21.68 -10.39 -8.29
C LEU A 487 -20.41 -9.56 -8.57
N GLY A 488 -19.34 -9.77 -7.80
CA GLY A 488 -18.17 -8.90 -7.79
C GLY A 488 -18.47 -7.54 -7.19
N GLN A 489 -17.47 -6.67 -7.20
CA GLN A 489 -17.54 -5.34 -6.61
C GLN A 489 -17.34 -4.27 -7.68
N ASN A 490 -18.05 -3.15 -7.55
CA ASN A 490 -17.85 -1.96 -8.36
C ASN A 490 -17.49 -0.81 -7.42
N TRP A 491 -16.22 -0.38 -7.43
CA TRP A 491 -15.73 0.69 -6.57
C TRP A 491 -15.95 2.08 -7.18
N GLU A 492 -16.44 2.14 -8.42
CA GLU A 492 -16.75 3.36 -9.19
C GLU A 492 -15.55 4.28 -9.50
N PHE A 493 -14.35 3.97 -9.01
CA PHE A 493 -13.11 4.68 -9.29
C PHE A 493 -12.74 4.58 -10.78
N PRO A 494 -12.24 5.65 -11.43
CA PRO A 494 -11.70 5.54 -12.77
C PRO A 494 -10.43 4.67 -12.77
N THR A 495 -10.12 4.03 -13.89
CA THR A 495 -8.86 3.28 -14.05
C THR A 495 -7.69 4.22 -14.33
N TYR A 496 -6.45 3.79 -14.07
CA TYR A 496 -5.28 4.58 -14.47
C TYR A 496 -4.97 4.48 -15.97
N ASN A 497 -4.52 5.60 -16.54
CA ASN A 497 -3.85 5.64 -17.84
C ASN A 497 -2.33 5.52 -17.62
N TRP A 498 -1.86 4.29 -17.46
CA TRP A 498 -0.45 4.01 -17.18
C TRP A 498 0.50 4.49 -18.27
N GLU A 499 0.09 4.52 -19.55
CA GLU A 499 0.90 5.05 -20.64
C GLU A 499 1.12 6.56 -20.51
N ALA A 500 0.08 7.32 -20.16
CA ALA A 500 0.21 8.76 -19.90
C ALA A 500 1.11 9.03 -18.68
N MET A 501 0.94 8.25 -17.60
CA MET A 501 1.81 8.37 -16.43
C MET A 501 3.26 7.98 -16.73
N LYS A 502 3.49 6.98 -17.58
CA LYS A 502 4.84 6.57 -17.97
C LYS A 502 5.55 7.67 -18.78
N ALA A 503 4.82 8.42 -19.61
CA ALA A 503 5.37 9.48 -20.46
C ALA A 503 6.07 10.61 -19.68
N ASP A 504 5.72 10.85 -18.42
CA ASP A 504 6.37 11.84 -17.54
C ASP A 504 7.24 11.19 -16.43
N GLY A 505 7.50 9.88 -16.54
CA GLY A 505 8.28 9.14 -15.57
C GLY A 505 7.56 8.92 -14.24
N TYR A 506 6.23 8.76 -14.28
CA TYR A 506 5.34 8.50 -13.15
C TYR A 506 5.32 9.63 -12.11
N LYS A 507 5.35 10.89 -12.58
CA LYS A 507 5.45 12.08 -11.71
C LYS A 507 4.33 12.11 -10.66
N TRP A 508 3.10 11.80 -11.07
CA TRP A 508 1.92 11.80 -10.18
C TRP A 508 2.09 10.86 -8.97
N TRP A 509 2.51 9.61 -9.22
CA TRP A 509 2.75 8.62 -8.15
C TRP A 509 3.92 9.03 -7.25
N LYS A 510 5.03 9.51 -7.81
CA LYS A 510 6.19 9.99 -7.04
C LYS A 510 5.81 11.15 -6.11
N ASN A 511 5.05 12.11 -6.62
CA ASN A 511 4.57 13.25 -5.84
C ASN A 511 3.63 12.81 -4.70
N ARG A 512 2.75 11.83 -4.98
CA ARG A 512 1.85 11.24 -3.98
C ARG A 512 2.63 10.60 -2.82
N PHE A 513 3.63 9.77 -3.11
CA PHE A 513 4.48 9.17 -2.08
C PHE A 513 5.27 10.21 -1.29
N LYS A 514 5.87 11.19 -1.98
CA LYS A 514 6.61 12.28 -1.34
C LYS A 514 5.75 13.11 -0.38
N ALA A 515 4.47 13.32 -0.70
CA ALA A 515 3.54 14.01 0.19
C ALA A 515 3.27 13.20 1.47
N LEU A 516 3.06 11.89 1.33
CA LEU A 516 2.76 10.98 2.44
C LEU A 516 3.96 10.70 3.35
N GLU A 517 5.17 10.69 2.78
CA GLU A 517 6.42 10.52 3.50
C GLU A 517 6.67 11.60 4.56
N GLN A 518 5.96 12.73 4.51
CA GLN A 518 6.02 13.76 5.55
C GLN A 518 5.45 13.28 6.89
N TYR A 519 4.56 12.28 6.87
CA TYR A 519 3.79 11.82 8.03
C TYR A 519 4.06 10.35 8.39
N PHE A 520 4.38 9.51 7.41
CA PHE A 520 4.42 8.05 7.61
C PHE A 520 5.82 7.47 7.45
N ASP A 521 6.07 6.37 8.17
CA ASP A 521 7.32 5.60 8.12
C ASP A 521 7.18 4.31 7.30
N ALA A 522 5.95 3.84 7.18
CA ALA A 522 5.56 2.71 6.35
C ALA A 522 4.22 3.00 5.69
N MET A 523 3.94 2.30 4.59
CA MET A 523 2.71 2.47 3.84
C MET A 523 2.12 1.12 3.47
N ARG A 524 0.86 0.89 3.83
CA ARG A 524 0.03 -0.13 3.18
C ARG A 524 -0.38 0.40 1.82
N ILE A 525 -0.03 -0.30 0.74
CA ILE A 525 -0.62 -0.08 -0.58
C ILE A 525 -1.85 -0.98 -0.65
N ASP A 526 -3.03 -0.35 -0.64
CA ASP A 526 -4.28 -1.03 -0.89
C ASP A 526 -4.29 -1.62 -2.30
N HIS A 527 -4.77 -2.85 -2.44
CA HIS A 527 -4.90 -3.56 -3.70
C HIS A 527 -3.67 -3.44 -4.60
N ILE A 528 -2.50 -3.90 -4.12
CA ILE A 528 -1.23 -3.78 -4.86
C ILE A 528 -1.30 -4.46 -6.24
N LEU A 529 -2.22 -5.39 -6.40
CA LEU A 529 -2.56 -6.01 -7.69
C LEU A 529 -2.83 -4.97 -8.78
N GLY A 530 -3.33 -3.77 -8.46
CA GLY A 530 -3.57 -2.67 -9.41
C GLY A 530 -2.35 -2.24 -10.24
N PHE A 531 -1.13 -2.50 -9.77
CA PHE A 531 0.11 -2.27 -10.53
C PHE A 531 0.42 -3.39 -11.53
N PHE A 532 -0.10 -4.59 -11.30
CA PHE A 532 -0.02 -5.72 -12.21
C PHE A 532 -1.15 -5.64 -13.24
N ARG A 533 -2.38 -5.52 -12.72
CA ARG A 533 -3.66 -5.52 -13.42
C ARG A 533 -4.75 -4.91 -12.56
N ILE A 534 -5.76 -4.34 -13.18
CA ILE A 534 -6.98 -3.92 -12.50
C ILE A 534 -8.19 -4.63 -13.10
N TRP A 535 -9.14 -5.06 -12.26
CA TRP A 535 -10.44 -5.48 -12.75
C TRP A 535 -11.24 -4.24 -13.13
N ARG A 536 -11.54 -4.08 -14.42
CA ARG A 536 -12.28 -2.93 -14.92
C ARG A 536 -13.56 -3.35 -15.62
N MET A 537 -14.54 -2.48 -15.59
CA MET A 537 -15.81 -2.64 -16.31
C MET A 537 -16.21 -1.30 -16.94
N PRO A 538 -16.98 -1.30 -18.04
CA PRO A 538 -17.48 -0.08 -18.63
C PRO A 538 -18.46 0.62 -17.68
N VAL A 539 -18.61 1.94 -17.79
CA VAL A 539 -19.58 2.72 -16.98
C VAL A 539 -21.05 2.28 -17.15
N SER A 540 -21.35 1.57 -18.24
CA SER A 540 -22.66 0.97 -18.50
C SER A 540 -22.98 -0.25 -17.62
N ALA A 541 -21.98 -0.84 -16.97
CA ALA A 541 -22.17 -1.87 -15.96
C ALA A 541 -22.41 -1.25 -14.58
N THR A 542 -23.19 -1.92 -13.73
CA THR A 542 -23.39 -1.54 -12.32
C THR A 542 -22.84 -2.58 -11.36
N GLN A 543 -22.57 -3.80 -11.84
CA GLN A 543 -22.04 -4.92 -11.07
C GLN A 543 -20.68 -5.39 -11.62
N GLY A 544 -19.80 -5.84 -10.72
CA GLY A 544 -18.45 -6.29 -11.05
C GLY A 544 -18.38 -7.47 -12.04
N ILE A 545 -19.44 -8.27 -12.12
CA ILE A 545 -19.54 -9.45 -12.99
C ILE A 545 -19.36 -9.16 -14.49
N LEU A 546 -19.63 -7.91 -14.92
CA LEU A 546 -19.43 -7.44 -16.30
C LEU A 546 -18.07 -6.75 -16.49
N GLY A 547 -17.08 -7.08 -15.66
CA GLY A 547 -15.71 -6.63 -15.82
C GLY A 547 -14.77 -7.68 -16.43
N TYR A 548 -13.54 -7.25 -16.65
CA TYR A 548 -12.40 -8.08 -17.05
C TYR A 548 -11.09 -7.44 -16.57
N PHE A 549 -10.00 -8.23 -16.49
CA PHE A 549 -8.69 -7.72 -16.11
C PHE A 549 -8.07 -6.84 -17.21
N TYR A 550 -7.40 -5.75 -16.80
CA TYR A 550 -6.64 -4.88 -17.68
C TYR A 550 -5.29 -4.49 -17.06
N PRO A 551 -4.15 -4.64 -17.77
CA PRO A 551 -4.05 -5.23 -19.10
C PRO A 551 -4.33 -6.75 -19.06
N ALA A 552 -4.71 -7.31 -20.20
CA ALA A 552 -4.87 -8.75 -20.40
C ALA A 552 -4.54 -9.10 -21.85
N ILE A 553 -4.03 -10.32 -22.06
CA ILE A 553 -3.96 -10.97 -23.36
C ILE A 553 -5.39 -11.39 -23.73
N PRO A 554 -6.05 -10.70 -24.68
CA PRO A 554 -7.45 -10.92 -24.96
C PRO A 554 -7.65 -12.15 -25.86
N VAL A 555 -8.91 -12.57 -26.03
CA VAL A 555 -9.29 -13.55 -27.05
C VAL A 555 -9.56 -12.81 -28.36
N ARG A 556 -9.00 -13.32 -29.46
CA ARG A 556 -9.18 -12.78 -30.82
C ARG A 556 -10.03 -13.71 -31.68
N MET A 557 -10.58 -13.20 -32.77
CA MET A 557 -11.40 -14.00 -33.70
C MET A 557 -10.68 -15.24 -34.23
N GLU A 558 -9.38 -15.12 -34.52
CA GLU A 558 -8.54 -16.22 -35.02
C GLU A 558 -8.47 -17.36 -34.01
N GLU A 559 -8.53 -17.06 -32.71
CA GLU A 559 -8.50 -18.08 -31.65
C GLU A 559 -9.82 -18.83 -31.54
N PHE A 560 -10.96 -18.17 -31.74
CA PHE A 560 -12.23 -18.89 -31.83
C PHE A 560 -12.20 -19.88 -33.01
N HIS A 561 -11.69 -19.45 -34.16
CA HIS A 561 -11.57 -20.32 -35.33
C HIS A 561 -10.61 -21.50 -35.10
N SER A 562 -9.42 -21.25 -34.51
CA SER A 562 -8.43 -22.32 -34.26
C SER A 562 -8.91 -23.36 -33.25
N ARG A 563 -9.81 -22.97 -32.32
CA ARG A 563 -10.47 -23.86 -31.36
C ARG A 563 -11.77 -24.46 -31.88
N ASN A 564 -12.15 -24.19 -33.14
CA ASN A 564 -13.42 -24.58 -33.76
C ASN A 564 -14.66 -24.08 -32.99
N ILE A 565 -14.57 -22.97 -32.26
CA ILE A 565 -15.70 -22.35 -31.57
C ILE A 565 -16.51 -21.54 -32.59
N PRO A 566 -17.84 -21.76 -32.73
CA PRO A 566 -18.66 -21.16 -33.76
C PRO A 566 -19.13 -19.78 -33.31
N PHE A 567 -18.18 -18.85 -33.20
CA PHE A 567 -18.44 -17.53 -32.62
C PHE A 567 -19.60 -16.80 -33.32
N ASN A 568 -20.59 -16.40 -32.53
CA ASN A 568 -21.70 -15.55 -32.95
C ASN A 568 -21.87 -14.42 -31.95
N PHE A 569 -21.74 -13.17 -32.42
CA PHE A 569 -21.74 -11.99 -31.57
C PHE A 569 -23.02 -11.87 -30.73
N ASP A 570 -24.19 -12.01 -31.33
CA ASP A 570 -25.47 -11.88 -30.62
C ASP A 570 -25.65 -12.98 -29.57
N ARG A 571 -25.18 -14.20 -29.86
CA ARG A 571 -25.30 -15.33 -28.93
C ARG A 571 -24.30 -15.26 -27.77
N TYR A 572 -23.11 -14.70 -28.00
CA TYR A 572 -21.98 -14.79 -27.07
C TYR A 572 -21.77 -13.50 -26.28
N CYS A 573 -22.04 -12.35 -26.89
CA CYS A 573 -21.75 -11.03 -26.31
C CYS A 573 -23.00 -10.22 -25.92
N LYS A 574 -24.20 -10.63 -26.35
CA LYS A 574 -25.47 -10.04 -25.89
C LYS A 574 -26.19 -10.97 -24.91
N PRO A 575 -27.07 -10.44 -24.05
CA PRO A 575 -27.84 -11.26 -23.12
C PRO A 575 -28.61 -12.36 -23.86
N TYR A 576 -28.38 -13.63 -23.51
CA TYR A 576 -29.15 -14.74 -24.06
C TYR A 576 -30.45 -14.89 -23.28
N ILE A 577 -31.57 -14.63 -23.93
CA ILE A 577 -32.89 -14.63 -23.30
C ILE A 577 -33.84 -15.46 -24.17
N ASN A 578 -34.48 -16.44 -23.56
CA ASN A 578 -35.52 -17.27 -24.19
C ASN A 578 -36.73 -17.37 -23.27
N GLU A 579 -37.77 -18.06 -23.74
CA GLU A 579 -39.02 -18.25 -22.99
C GLU A 579 -38.83 -18.89 -21.61
N GLU A 580 -38.01 -19.94 -21.53
CA GLU A 580 -37.78 -20.71 -20.31
C GLU A 580 -37.01 -19.87 -19.28
N ILE A 581 -35.97 -19.14 -19.70
CA ILE A 581 -35.21 -18.22 -18.82
C ILE A 581 -36.13 -17.11 -18.29
N LEU A 582 -36.98 -16.51 -19.14
CA LEU A 582 -37.90 -15.48 -18.67
C LEU A 582 -38.94 -16.05 -17.69
N TRP A 583 -39.41 -17.28 -17.92
CA TRP A 583 -40.30 -17.97 -16.98
C TRP A 583 -39.61 -18.22 -15.64
N ASP A 584 -38.37 -18.72 -15.64
CA ASP A 584 -37.60 -18.99 -14.42
C ASP A 584 -37.35 -17.72 -13.59
N TYR A 585 -37.12 -16.59 -14.26
CA TYR A 585 -36.91 -15.31 -13.59
C TYR A 585 -38.23 -14.70 -13.09
N PHE A 586 -39.27 -14.63 -13.92
CA PHE A 586 -40.45 -13.77 -13.67
C PHE A 586 -41.77 -14.51 -13.44
N GLY A 587 -41.82 -15.82 -13.70
CA GLY A 587 -43.03 -16.63 -13.56
C GLY A 587 -44.22 -16.03 -14.32
N HIS A 588 -45.35 -15.82 -13.64
CA HIS A 588 -46.56 -15.29 -14.26
C HIS A 588 -46.45 -13.83 -14.74
N GLU A 589 -45.48 -13.05 -14.25
CA GLU A 589 -45.25 -11.66 -14.66
C GLU A 589 -44.42 -11.53 -15.95
N ARG A 590 -44.03 -12.67 -16.55
CA ARG A 590 -43.20 -12.74 -17.76
C ARG A 590 -43.73 -11.86 -18.89
N ASP A 591 -45.03 -11.92 -19.17
CA ASP A 591 -45.63 -11.20 -20.30
C ASP A 591 -45.60 -9.68 -20.07
N THR A 592 -45.81 -9.24 -18.84
CA THR A 592 -45.68 -7.83 -18.43
C THR A 592 -44.25 -7.34 -18.66
N ILE A 593 -43.26 -8.11 -18.20
CA ILE A 593 -41.84 -7.80 -18.33
C ILE A 593 -41.42 -7.76 -19.80
N HIS A 594 -41.81 -8.79 -20.56
CA HIS A 594 -41.53 -8.87 -21.99
C HIS A 594 -42.06 -7.64 -22.73
N ASN A 595 -43.34 -7.32 -22.58
CA ASN A 595 -43.98 -6.22 -23.30
C ASN A 595 -43.34 -4.86 -23.01
N HIS A 596 -42.88 -4.65 -21.77
CA HIS A 596 -42.28 -3.38 -21.37
C HIS A 596 -40.80 -3.28 -21.75
N PHE A 597 -39.98 -4.28 -21.41
CA PHE A 597 -38.51 -4.18 -21.46
C PHE A 597 -37.86 -4.81 -22.69
N MET A 598 -38.57 -5.68 -23.44
CA MET A 598 -37.96 -6.56 -24.43
C MET A 598 -38.56 -6.42 -25.84
N ASN A 599 -37.79 -6.82 -26.85
CA ASN A 599 -38.21 -7.07 -28.22
C ASN A 599 -38.35 -8.58 -28.45
N ASN A 600 -39.42 -9.01 -29.12
CA ASN A 600 -39.61 -10.42 -29.53
C ASN A 600 -39.02 -10.62 -30.94
N HIS A 601 -38.17 -11.63 -31.11
CA HIS A 601 -37.60 -11.98 -32.42
C HIS A 601 -38.45 -13.00 -33.21
N PHE A 602 -39.58 -13.44 -32.66
CA PHE A 602 -40.51 -14.44 -33.22
C PHE A 602 -39.89 -15.81 -33.52
N ASN A 603 -38.73 -16.10 -32.93
CA ASN A 603 -37.99 -17.36 -33.03
C ASN A 603 -37.76 -18.00 -31.64
N GLY A 604 -38.46 -17.52 -30.61
CA GLY A 604 -38.32 -17.97 -29.22
C GLY A 604 -37.21 -17.27 -28.42
N THR A 605 -36.52 -16.27 -29.00
CA THR A 605 -35.54 -15.45 -28.28
C THR A 605 -35.98 -13.99 -28.15
N TYR A 606 -35.39 -13.32 -27.16
CA TYR A 606 -35.69 -11.95 -26.78
C TYR A 606 -34.41 -11.11 -26.69
N SER A 607 -34.55 -9.80 -26.90
CA SER A 607 -33.50 -8.82 -26.59
C SER A 607 -34.08 -7.64 -25.84
N PHE A 608 -33.26 -6.96 -25.03
CA PHE A 608 -33.68 -5.71 -24.41
C PHE A 608 -33.99 -4.64 -25.48
N LYS A 609 -34.94 -3.77 -25.19
CA LYS A 609 -35.10 -2.51 -25.93
C LYS A 609 -33.89 -1.61 -25.69
N GLU A 610 -33.58 -0.73 -26.64
CA GLU A 610 -32.41 0.18 -26.56
C GLU A 610 -32.40 1.03 -25.29
N GLU A 611 -33.57 1.38 -24.76
CA GLU A 611 -33.72 2.13 -23.51
C GLU A 611 -33.29 1.35 -22.26
N PHE A 612 -33.11 0.02 -22.34
CA PHE A 612 -32.90 -0.89 -21.21
C PHE A 612 -31.74 -1.88 -21.42
N ASP A 613 -30.97 -1.76 -22.51
CA ASP A 613 -29.97 -2.75 -22.95
C ASP A 613 -28.65 -2.75 -22.17
N THR A 614 -28.59 -2.03 -21.04
CA THR A 614 -27.44 -2.03 -20.12
C THR A 614 -27.91 -1.98 -18.67
N GLN A 615 -27.08 -2.50 -17.77
CA GLN A 615 -27.37 -2.45 -16.33
C GLN A 615 -27.56 -1.01 -15.82
N ARG A 616 -26.77 -0.05 -16.33
CA ARG A 616 -26.89 1.37 -15.94
C ARG A 616 -28.23 1.96 -16.37
N LYS A 617 -28.66 1.73 -17.61
CA LYS A 617 -29.97 2.22 -18.10
C LYS A 617 -31.14 1.64 -17.30
N LEU A 618 -31.07 0.35 -16.95
CA LEU A 618 -32.05 -0.28 -16.07
C LEU A 618 -32.07 0.39 -14.69
N ARG A 619 -30.91 0.62 -14.09
CA ARG A 619 -30.82 1.27 -12.77
C ARG A 619 -31.36 2.71 -12.80
N ASP A 620 -30.98 3.50 -13.81
CA ASP A 620 -31.49 4.86 -14.00
C ASP A 620 -33.02 4.92 -14.20
N TYR A 621 -33.62 3.83 -14.70
CA TYR A 621 -35.07 3.68 -14.81
C TYR A 621 -35.71 3.37 -13.45
N PHE A 622 -35.18 2.40 -12.71
CA PHE A 622 -35.71 1.98 -11.41
C PHE A 622 -35.50 3.02 -10.30
N ASP A 623 -34.45 3.84 -10.40
CA ASP A 623 -34.27 5.04 -9.54
C ASP A 623 -35.47 6.00 -9.63
N LYS A 624 -36.19 6.01 -10.77
CA LYS A 624 -37.39 6.84 -11.00
C LYS A 624 -38.69 6.05 -10.84
N HIS A 625 -38.64 4.74 -10.97
CA HIS A 625 -39.79 3.83 -10.91
C HIS A 625 -39.47 2.65 -9.98
N PRO A 626 -39.43 2.85 -8.66
CA PRO A 626 -38.96 1.83 -7.73
C PRO A 626 -39.78 0.55 -7.84
N HIS A 627 -39.12 -0.55 -8.21
CA HIS A 627 -39.73 -1.87 -8.26
C HIS A 627 -38.69 -2.97 -7.98
N ASP A 628 -38.29 -3.05 -6.71
CA ASP A 628 -37.11 -3.77 -6.24
C ASP A 628 -37.03 -5.24 -6.73
N TRP A 629 -38.16 -5.96 -6.77
CA TRP A 629 -38.15 -7.38 -7.17
C TRP A 629 -37.80 -7.61 -8.66
N ALA A 630 -38.12 -6.63 -9.52
CA ALA A 630 -37.87 -6.72 -10.96
C ALA A 630 -36.49 -6.16 -11.33
N GLU A 631 -36.01 -5.14 -10.61
CA GLU A 631 -34.70 -4.51 -10.83
C GLU A 631 -33.58 -5.54 -10.81
N ASP A 632 -33.41 -6.25 -9.68
CA ASP A 632 -32.30 -7.20 -9.51
C ASP A 632 -32.33 -8.32 -10.56
N LYS A 633 -33.53 -8.79 -10.89
CA LYS A 633 -33.75 -9.84 -11.89
C LYS A 633 -33.39 -9.37 -13.29
N LEU A 634 -33.80 -8.17 -13.69
CA LEU A 634 -33.49 -7.59 -15.00
C LEU A 634 -31.99 -7.24 -15.12
N ILE A 635 -31.38 -6.70 -14.05
CA ILE A 635 -29.95 -6.42 -13.99
C ILE A 635 -29.13 -7.72 -14.11
N SER A 636 -29.56 -8.79 -13.43
CA SER A 636 -28.94 -10.12 -13.53
C SER A 636 -29.09 -10.72 -14.94
N LEU A 637 -30.28 -10.62 -15.53
CA LEU A 637 -30.54 -11.09 -16.89
C LEU A 637 -29.71 -10.32 -17.93
N CYS A 638 -29.53 -9.01 -17.75
CA CYS A 638 -28.64 -8.20 -18.57
C CYS A 638 -27.17 -8.67 -18.50
N ALA A 639 -26.77 -9.36 -17.42
CA ALA A 639 -25.45 -9.95 -17.29
C ALA A 639 -25.35 -11.39 -17.83
N ASN A 640 -26.39 -11.94 -18.46
CA ASN A 640 -26.41 -13.31 -18.99
C ASN A 640 -25.69 -13.44 -20.35
N VAL A 641 -24.40 -13.12 -20.35
CA VAL A 641 -23.50 -13.14 -21.52
C VAL A 641 -22.36 -14.13 -21.32
N LEU A 642 -21.70 -14.56 -22.40
CA LEU A 642 -20.54 -15.46 -22.34
C LEU A 642 -19.22 -14.68 -22.42
N PHE A 643 -19.18 -13.63 -23.25
CA PHE A 643 -18.02 -12.80 -23.50
C PHE A 643 -18.37 -11.32 -23.42
N LEU A 644 -17.38 -10.51 -23.08
CA LEU A 644 -17.41 -9.06 -23.08
C LEU A 644 -16.53 -8.58 -24.24
N GLN A 645 -17.03 -7.63 -25.04
CA GLN A 645 -16.29 -7.05 -26.15
C GLN A 645 -15.52 -5.81 -25.69
N GLU A 646 -14.28 -5.67 -26.16
CA GLU A 646 -13.48 -4.44 -26.04
C GLU A 646 -13.16 -3.91 -27.46
N ASP A 647 -13.35 -2.61 -27.66
CA ASP A 647 -12.89 -1.89 -28.86
C ASP A 647 -11.45 -1.39 -28.61
N LYS A 648 -10.48 -1.86 -29.40
CA LYS A 648 -9.08 -1.44 -29.33
C LYS A 648 -8.79 -0.18 -30.16
N GLY A 649 -9.79 0.37 -30.84
CA GLY A 649 -9.66 1.43 -31.83
C GLY A 649 -9.30 0.87 -33.20
N GLY A 650 -9.49 1.69 -34.25
CA GLY A 650 -9.14 1.31 -35.62
C GLY A 650 -9.98 0.16 -36.21
N GLY A 651 -11.12 -0.18 -35.60
CA GLY A 651 -11.99 -1.29 -36.02
C GLY A 651 -11.54 -2.66 -35.51
N GLU A 652 -10.55 -2.72 -34.61
CA GLU A 652 -10.11 -3.96 -33.97
C GLU A 652 -10.94 -4.23 -32.71
N TYR A 653 -11.65 -5.38 -32.70
CA TYR A 653 -12.40 -5.85 -31.55
C TYR A 653 -11.75 -7.09 -30.96
N VAL A 654 -11.69 -7.12 -29.63
CA VAL A 654 -11.21 -8.28 -28.87
C VAL A 654 -12.24 -8.68 -27.82
N TYR A 655 -12.10 -9.88 -27.27
CA TYR A 655 -13.09 -10.48 -26.39
C TYR A 655 -12.49 -10.99 -25.09
N HIS A 656 -13.26 -10.87 -24.01
CA HIS A 656 -12.91 -11.33 -22.68
C HIS A 656 -14.00 -12.27 -22.16
N PRO A 657 -13.69 -13.51 -21.75
CA PRO A 657 -14.69 -14.38 -21.14
C PRO A 657 -15.28 -13.72 -19.88
N ARG A 658 -16.60 -13.80 -19.69
CA ARG A 658 -17.25 -13.37 -18.45
C ARG A 658 -16.75 -14.23 -17.29
N PHE A 659 -16.46 -13.62 -16.14
CA PHE A 659 -16.07 -14.42 -14.97
C PHE A 659 -17.20 -15.38 -14.56
N ASN A 660 -16.84 -16.58 -14.10
CA ASN A 660 -17.79 -17.65 -13.80
C ASN A 660 -18.76 -17.95 -14.96
N VAL A 661 -18.28 -17.92 -16.20
CA VAL A 661 -19.11 -18.16 -17.41
C VAL A 661 -19.99 -19.41 -17.31
N HIS A 662 -19.46 -20.49 -16.71
CA HIS A 662 -20.15 -21.77 -16.53
C HIS A 662 -21.37 -21.70 -15.61
N LYS A 663 -21.49 -20.66 -14.77
CA LYS A 663 -22.65 -20.43 -13.90
C LYS A 663 -23.82 -19.73 -14.64
N THR A 664 -23.60 -19.19 -15.84
CA THR A 664 -24.64 -18.45 -16.58
C THR A 664 -25.68 -19.38 -17.18
N ASP A 665 -26.93 -18.92 -17.29
CA ASP A 665 -27.95 -19.66 -18.04
C ASP A 665 -27.55 -19.73 -19.52
N SER A 666 -26.99 -18.65 -20.06
CA SER A 666 -26.42 -18.61 -21.41
C SER A 666 -25.49 -19.80 -21.69
N TYR A 667 -24.63 -20.18 -20.74
CA TYR A 667 -23.74 -21.33 -20.90
C TYR A 667 -24.49 -22.68 -20.86
N LYS A 668 -25.55 -22.81 -20.06
CA LYS A 668 -26.35 -24.05 -19.95
C LYS A 668 -27.00 -24.45 -21.28
N TYR A 669 -27.39 -23.47 -22.10
CA TYR A 669 -28.00 -23.68 -23.43
C TYR A 669 -26.99 -23.87 -24.58
N LEU A 670 -25.70 -24.04 -24.27
CA LEU A 670 -24.71 -24.47 -25.26
C LEU A 670 -24.71 -26.00 -25.42
N SER A 671 -24.26 -26.49 -26.57
CA SER A 671 -23.98 -27.90 -26.75
C SER A 671 -22.82 -28.36 -25.86
N ASP A 672 -22.74 -29.66 -25.52
CA ASP A 672 -21.71 -30.18 -24.61
C ASP A 672 -20.28 -29.95 -25.10
N TRP A 673 -20.08 -29.96 -26.42
CA TRP A 673 -18.76 -29.69 -27.00
C TRP A 673 -18.39 -28.20 -26.91
N GLU A 674 -19.34 -27.28 -27.16
CA GLU A 674 -19.13 -25.83 -27.00
C GLU A 674 -18.84 -25.48 -25.54
N LYS A 675 -19.59 -26.08 -24.60
CA LYS A 675 -19.37 -25.94 -23.16
C LYS A 675 -17.93 -26.28 -22.81
N LYS A 676 -17.44 -27.44 -23.28
CA LYS A 676 -16.06 -27.87 -23.05
C LYS A 676 -15.05 -26.89 -23.65
N ALA A 677 -15.21 -26.50 -24.92
CA ALA A 677 -14.28 -25.61 -25.61
C ALA A 677 -14.20 -24.21 -24.96
N ILE A 678 -15.35 -23.65 -24.58
CA ILE A 678 -15.41 -22.34 -23.89
C ILE A 678 -14.83 -22.44 -22.47
N TYR A 679 -15.05 -23.55 -21.76
CA TYR A 679 -14.47 -23.73 -20.43
C TYR A 679 -12.95 -23.88 -20.48
N GLU A 680 -12.42 -24.62 -21.45
CA GLU A 680 -10.97 -24.72 -21.68
C GLU A 680 -10.35 -23.37 -22.02
N LEU A 681 -11.02 -22.56 -22.85
CA LEU A 681 -10.62 -21.18 -23.14
C LEU A 681 -10.69 -20.29 -21.89
N TYR A 682 -11.73 -20.42 -21.07
CA TYR A 682 -11.88 -19.70 -19.81
C TYR A 682 -10.73 -20.01 -18.84
N VAL A 683 -10.39 -21.29 -18.66
CA VAL A 683 -9.30 -21.71 -17.78
C VAL A 683 -7.96 -21.15 -18.27
N ASP A 684 -7.72 -21.25 -19.58
CA ASP A 684 -6.50 -20.73 -20.19
C ASP A 684 -6.39 -19.20 -20.07
N TYR A 685 -7.50 -18.49 -20.30
CA TYR A 685 -7.58 -17.03 -20.23
C TYR A 685 -7.33 -16.47 -18.83
N PHE A 686 -7.92 -17.05 -17.77
CA PHE A 686 -7.81 -16.49 -16.42
C PHE A 686 -6.61 -17.01 -15.62
N PHE A 687 -6.16 -18.24 -15.88
CA PHE A 687 -5.24 -18.96 -14.99
C PHE A 687 -3.95 -19.45 -15.67
N ARG A 688 -3.73 -19.18 -16.96
CA ARG A 688 -2.51 -19.65 -17.67
C ARG A 688 -1.77 -18.55 -18.42
N ARG A 689 -2.44 -17.84 -19.33
CA ARG A 689 -1.73 -17.00 -20.32
C ARG A 689 -1.28 -15.63 -19.81
N GLN A 690 -1.81 -15.16 -18.68
CA GLN A 690 -1.71 -13.75 -18.31
C GLN A 690 -0.47 -13.40 -17.47
N ASP A 691 0.10 -14.41 -16.80
CA ASP A 691 1.09 -14.22 -15.74
C ASP A 691 2.31 -13.41 -16.20
N GLY A 692 2.86 -13.74 -17.38
CA GLY A 692 4.00 -13.01 -17.95
C GLY A 692 3.70 -11.54 -18.28
N LEU A 693 2.49 -11.23 -18.76
CA LEU A 693 2.09 -9.84 -19.05
C LEU A 693 1.97 -9.02 -17.75
N TRP A 694 1.40 -9.62 -16.70
CA TRP A 694 1.23 -8.97 -15.41
C TRP A 694 2.54 -8.78 -14.67
N TYR A 695 3.47 -9.73 -14.77
CA TYR A 695 4.85 -9.57 -14.30
C TYR A 695 5.50 -8.34 -14.93
N GLN A 696 5.48 -8.24 -16.27
CA GLN A 696 6.10 -7.10 -16.98
C GLN A 696 5.42 -5.77 -16.65
N SER A 697 4.09 -5.77 -16.58
CA SER A 697 3.30 -4.60 -16.18
C SER A 697 3.76 -4.05 -14.82
N ALA A 698 3.94 -4.93 -13.83
CA ALA A 698 4.36 -4.52 -12.49
C ALA A 698 5.83 -4.09 -12.45
N MET A 699 6.73 -4.83 -13.10
CA MET A 699 8.17 -4.51 -13.14
C MET A 699 8.48 -3.20 -13.87
N GLU A 700 7.59 -2.74 -14.75
CA GLU A 700 7.69 -1.43 -15.39
C GLU A 700 7.33 -0.27 -14.43
N LYS A 701 6.40 -0.51 -13.50
CA LYS A 701 5.79 0.54 -12.66
C LYS A 701 6.40 0.58 -11.26
N LEU A 702 6.39 -0.55 -10.56
CA LEU A 702 6.72 -0.64 -9.14
C LEU A 702 8.15 -0.16 -8.83
N PRO A 703 9.22 -0.57 -9.54
CA PRO A 703 10.58 -0.16 -9.15
C PRO A 703 10.77 1.36 -9.12
N VAL A 704 10.22 2.07 -10.12
CA VAL A 704 10.34 3.52 -10.25
C VAL A 704 9.57 4.26 -9.14
N ILE A 705 8.45 3.68 -8.70
CA ILE A 705 7.59 4.24 -7.66
C ILE A 705 8.17 3.95 -6.27
N LEU A 706 8.58 2.71 -6.01
CA LEU A 706 9.16 2.28 -4.73
C LEU A 706 10.48 2.98 -4.44
N ASN A 707 11.31 3.23 -5.46
CA ASN A 707 12.57 3.99 -5.29
C ASN A 707 12.36 5.50 -5.09
N SER A 708 11.11 5.99 -5.03
CA SER A 708 10.82 7.41 -4.77
C SER A 708 10.56 7.74 -3.30
N THR A 709 10.61 6.75 -2.41
CA THR A 709 10.38 6.91 -0.97
C THR A 709 11.27 5.97 -0.14
N ASP A 710 11.59 6.39 1.07
CA ASP A 710 12.29 5.62 2.11
C ASP A 710 11.32 4.89 3.06
N MET A 711 10.00 4.99 2.84
CA MET A 711 9.01 4.28 3.65
C MET A 711 9.08 2.77 3.41
N LEU A 712 8.86 1.96 4.46
CA LEU A 712 8.65 0.53 4.28
C LEU A 712 7.30 0.28 3.57
N ILE A 713 7.33 -0.43 2.45
CA ILE A 713 6.12 -0.70 1.67
C ILE A 713 5.56 -2.08 2.00
N CYS A 714 4.29 -2.09 2.39
CA CYS A 714 3.50 -3.28 2.64
C CYS A 714 2.39 -3.39 1.58
N GLY A 715 2.44 -4.40 0.72
CA GLY A 715 1.40 -4.63 -0.28
C GLY A 715 0.26 -5.46 0.31
N GLU A 716 -0.98 -5.03 0.11
CA GLU A 716 -2.12 -5.92 0.30
C GLU A 716 -2.31 -6.80 -0.94
N ASP A 717 -2.02 -8.09 -0.79
CA ASP A 717 -2.03 -9.13 -1.81
C ASP A 717 -3.17 -10.15 -1.59
N LEU A 718 -4.41 -9.72 -1.37
CA LEU A 718 -5.56 -10.61 -1.20
C LEU A 718 -6.38 -10.75 -2.49
N GLY A 719 -7.29 -11.73 -2.49
CA GLY A 719 -8.19 -12.02 -3.61
C GLY A 719 -7.57 -12.97 -4.64
N LEU A 720 -7.87 -12.77 -5.92
CA LEU A 720 -7.33 -13.60 -7.00
C LEU A 720 -5.88 -13.20 -7.31
N VAL A 721 -4.92 -13.82 -6.64
CA VAL A 721 -3.48 -13.52 -6.76
C VAL A 721 -2.83 -14.44 -7.81
N PRO A 722 -2.22 -13.90 -8.89
CA PRO A 722 -1.45 -14.69 -9.85
C PRO A 722 -0.03 -15.02 -9.34
N ASP A 723 0.56 -16.09 -9.90
CA ASP A 723 1.86 -16.65 -9.46
C ASP A 723 3.03 -15.66 -9.58
N CYS A 724 2.95 -14.69 -10.50
CA CYS A 724 3.95 -13.64 -10.63
C CYS A 724 3.99 -12.66 -9.46
N VAL A 725 2.90 -12.49 -8.70
CA VAL A 725 2.81 -11.45 -7.65
C VAL A 725 3.78 -11.71 -6.51
N PRO A 726 3.80 -12.91 -5.87
CA PRO A 726 4.79 -13.21 -4.84
C PRO A 726 6.23 -13.03 -5.34
N GLN A 727 6.52 -13.38 -6.60
CA GLN A 727 7.85 -13.24 -7.19
C GLN A 727 8.27 -11.77 -7.33
N VAL A 728 7.39 -10.90 -7.82
CA VAL A 728 7.67 -9.46 -7.95
C VAL A 728 7.77 -8.81 -6.58
N MET A 729 6.88 -9.15 -5.65
CA MET A 729 6.92 -8.63 -4.29
C MET A 729 8.21 -9.00 -3.58
N ASP A 730 8.63 -10.26 -3.66
CA ASP A 730 9.93 -10.70 -3.15
C ASP A 730 11.06 -9.93 -3.83
N ARG A 731 11.13 -9.92 -5.17
CA ARG A 731 12.20 -9.26 -5.93
C ARG A 731 12.36 -7.77 -5.60
N LEU A 732 11.27 -7.08 -5.27
CA LEU A 732 11.23 -5.64 -4.98
C LEU A 732 11.15 -5.31 -3.48
N ALA A 733 11.29 -6.31 -2.62
CA ALA A 733 11.26 -6.17 -1.16
C ALA A 733 9.95 -5.58 -0.60
N ILE A 734 8.83 -5.95 -1.20
CA ILE A 734 7.51 -5.53 -0.75
C ILE A 734 7.02 -6.52 0.30
N THR A 735 6.69 -6.02 1.49
CA THR A 735 6.18 -6.87 2.57
C THR A 735 4.75 -7.31 2.26
N ALA A 736 4.46 -8.61 2.26
CA ALA A 736 3.14 -9.15 1.92
C ALA A 736 2.22 -9.29 3.14
N LEU A 737 0.92 -9.06 2.96
CA LEU A 737 -0.06 -9.12 4.04
C LEU A 737 -0.63 -10.53 4.17
N LYS A 738 -0.53 -11.13 5.37
CA LYS A 738 -1.12 -12.43 5.69
C LYS A 738 -2.20 -12.26 6.75
N VAL A 739 -3.45 -12.24 6.28
CA VAL A 739 -4.64 -12.20 7.12
C VAL A 739 -5.10 -13.64 7.38
N GLN A 740 -5.07 -14.09 8.62
CA GLN A 740 -5.41 -15.49 8.96
C GLN A 740 -6.77 -15.93 8.39
N ARG A 741 -7.78 -15.06 8.47
CA ARG A 741 -9.15 -15.38 8.06
C ARG A 741 -9.48 -15.00 6.62
N MET A 742 -8.52 -14.46 5.88
CA MET A 742 -8.67 -14.13 4.46
C MET A 742 -7.41 -14.62 3.72
N PRO A 743 -7.15 -15.93 3.68
CA PRO A 743 -6.02 -16.47 2.94
C PRO A 743 -6.15 -16.15 1.45
N SER A 744 -5.02 -15.88 0.79
CA SER A 744 -4.99 -15.72 -0.67
C SER A 744 -5.09 -17.07 -1.39
N GLU A 745 -4.73 -18.16 -0.72
CA GLU A 745 -4.90 -19.52 -1.21
C GLU A 745 -6.32 -20.05 -0.97
N ASN A 746 -6.72 -21.07 -1.72
CA ASN A 746 -8.01 -21.75 -1.53
C ASN A 746 -7.99 -22.71 -0.32
N ILE A 747 -7.80 -22.13 0.87
CA ILE A 747 -7.80 -22.81 2.17
C ILE A 747 -8.78 -22.11 3.12
N LEU A 748 -9.15 -22.77 4.23
CA LEU A 748 -10.15 -22.24 5.16
C LEU A 748 -9.63 -21.09 6.02
N TRP A 749 -8.36 -21.15 6.41
CA TRP A 749 -7.63 -20.11 7.13
C TRP A 749 -6.13 -20.30 6.90
N TYR A 750 -5.38 -19.21 6.97
CA TYR A 750 -3.92 -19.22 6.93
C TYR A 750 -3.35 -19.54 8.31
N ASP A 751 -2.33 -20.40 8.37
CA ASP A 751 -1.62 -20.73 9.61
C ASP A 751 -0.43 -19.77 9.78
N PRO A 752 -0.43 -18.85 10.78
CA PRO A 752 0.60 -17.83 10.93
C PRO A 752 2.01 -18.37 11.10
N LYS A 753 2.17 -19.63 11.52
CA LYS A 753 3.48 -20.30 11.60
C LYS A 753 4.18 -20.42 10.24
N ASN A 754 3.44 -20.36 9.14
CA ASN A 754 3.96 -20.48 7.78
C ASN A 754 4.39 -19.12 7.20
N ALA A 755 4.23 -18.03 7.95
CA ALA A 755 4.63 -16.70 7.51
C ALA A 755 6.16 -16.60 7.43
N GLY A 756 6.66 -16.13 6.29
CA GLY A 756 8.08 -15.80 6.13
C GLY A 756 8.39 -14.42 6.69
N TYR A 757 9.66 -14.03 6.66
CA TYR A 757 10.09 -12.75 7.23
C TYR A 757 9.48 -11.53 6.53
N MET A 758 9.36 -11.53 5.20
CA MET A 758 8.77 -10.42 4.42
C MET A 758 7.23 -10.40 4.48
N ASN A 759 6.66 -10.58 5.67
CA ASN A 759 5.23 -10.57 5.90
C ASN A 759 4.80 -9.61 7.02
N VAL A 760 3.59 -9.07 6.86
CA VAL A 760 2.78 -8.51 7.95
C VAL A 760 1.71 -9.53 8.27
N VAL A 761 1.72 -10.07 9.48
CA VAL A 761 0.68 -11.01 9.95
C VAL A 761 -0.38 -10.29 10.76
N THR A 762 -1.63 -10.70 10.58
CA THR A 762 -2.78 -10.23 11.37
C THR A 762 -3.86 -11.31 11.44
N ALA A 763 -4.65 -11.30 12.52
CA ALA A 763 -5.82 -12.16 12.67
C ALA A 763 -7.00 -11.72 11.79
N SER A 764 -7.10 -10.41 11.54
CA SER A 764 -8.24 -9.75 10.90
C SER A 764 -7.83 -8.43 10.23
N SER A 765 -8.72 -7.86 9.43
CA SER A 765 -8.58 -6.51 8.84
C SER A 765 -9.85 -5.70 9.04
N HIS A 766 -9.80 -4.41 8.70
CA HIS A 766 -10.95 -3.50 8.74
C HIS A 766 -12.11 -3.96 7.82
N ASP A 767 -11.82 -4.76 6.80
CA ASP A 767 -12.79 -5.32 5.84
C ASP A 767 -13.40 -6.65 6.29
N SER A 768 -12.92 -7.22 7.40
CA SER A 768 -13.43 -8.48 7.93
C SER A 768 -14.24 -8.26 9.21
N SER A 769 -15.09 -9.24 9.56
CA SER A 769 -15.70 -9.33 10.90
C SER A 769 -14.63 -9.37 12.00
N THR A 770 -14.86 -8.89 13.23
CA THR A 770 -13.87 -9.10 14.30
C THR A 770 -13.73 -10.59 14.66
N LEU A 771 -12.68 -10.99 15.40
CA LEU A 771 -12.56 -12.38 15.87
C LEU A 771 -13.80 -12.86 16.64
N ARG A 772 -14.39 -11.97 17.45
CA ARG A 772 -15.62 -12.28 18.21
C ARG A 772 -16.81 -12.49 17.29
N GLN A 773 -17.00 -11.63 16.30
CA GLN A 773 -18.07 -11.77 15.30
C GLN A 773 -17.92 -13.06 14.50
N TRP A 774 -16.73 -13.31 13.98
CA TRP A 774 -16.42 -14.47 13.16
C TRP A 774 -16.70 -15.80 13.86
N TRP A 775 -16.50 -15.87 15.17
CA TRP A 775 -16.83 -17.04 15.99
C TRP A 775 -18.31 -17.45 15.95
N PHE A 776 -19.19 -16.53 15.58
CA PHE A 776 -20.63 -16.76 15.43
C PHE A 776 -21.07 -17.00 13.98
N GLU A 777 -20.27 -16.58 12.99
CA GLU A 777 -20.68 -16.57 11.58
C GLU A 777 -20.93 -17.98 11.02
N ASP A 778 -20.04 -18.94 11.32
CA ASP A 778 -20.18 -20.33 10.90
C ASP A 778 -19.73 -21.29 11.99
N ARG A 779 -20.69 -21.94 12.66
CA ARG A 779 -20.43 -22.89 13.75
C ARG A 779 -19.64 -24.13 13.32
N GLY A 780 -19.79 -24.59 12.08
CA GLY A 780 -19.02 -25.70 11.54
C GLY A 780 -17.56 -25.33 11.36
N LEU A 781 -17.31 -24.16 10.76
CA LEU A 781 -15.98 -23.61 10.58
C LEU A 781 -15.30 -23.34 11.93
N THR A 782 -16.01 -22.71 12.87
CA THR A 782 -15.51 -22.43 14.23
C THR A 782 -15.12 -23.70 14.97
N GLN A 783 -15.95 -24.75 14.92
CA GLN A 783 -15.64 -26.03 15.55
C GLN A 783 -14.36 -26.64 14.97
N LYS A 784 -14.22 -26.60 13.65
CA LYS A 784 -13.03 -27.10 12.96
C LYS A 784 -11.79 -26.29 13.35
N TYR A 785 -11.87 -24.96 13.36
CA TYR A 785 -10.76 -24.10 13.76
C TYR A 785 -10.33 -24.35 15.22
N PHE A 786 -11.29 -24.48 16.14
CA PHE A 786 -11.03 -24.79 17.54
C PHE A 786 -10.26 -26.10 17.73
N ASN A 787 -10.62 -27.16 17.01
CA ASN A 787 -9.92 -28.44 17.11
C ASN A 787 -8.61 -28.47 16.31
N ASP A 788 -8.63 -27.97 15.08
CA ASP A 788 -7.53 -28.16 14.13
C ASP A 788 -6.45 -27.07 14.24
N GLN A 789 -6.84 -25.80 14.38
CA GLN A 789 -5.89 -24.68 14.50
C GLN A 789 -5.46 -24.49 15.95
N LEU A 790 -6.42 -24.38 16.87
CA LEU A 790 -6.14 -24.10 18.28
C LEU A 790 -5.76 -25.35 19.09
N LYS A 791 -5.86 -26.54 18.48
CA LYS A 791 -5.55 -27.84 19.11
C LYS A 791 -6.31 -28.09 20.42
N GLN A 792 -7.54 -27.58 20.50
CA GLN A 792 -8.41 -27.76 21.66
C GLN A 792 -9.32 -28.98 21.48
N TYR A 793 -9.78 -29.55 22.59
CA TYR A 793 -10.62 -30.76 22.59
C TYR A 793 -12.07 -30.44 22.96
N GLY A 794 -13.01 -31.23 22.40
CA GLY A 794 -14.44 -31.09 22.67
C GLY A 794 -15.13 -30.05 21.79
N THR A 795 -16.31 -29.60 22.23
CA THR A 795 -17.14 -28.64 21.50
C THR A 795 -16.64 -27.21 21.72
N ALA A 796 -16.48 -26.47 20.62
CA ALA A 796 -16.10 -25.06 20.67
C ALA A 796 -17.15 -24.26 21.47
N PRO A 797 -16.74 -23.37 22.39
CA PRO A 797 -17.65 -22.52 23.14
C PRO A 797 -18.60 -21.71 22.24
N GLY A 798 -19.76 -21.32 22.79
CA GLY A 798 -20.76 -20.54 22.05
C GLY A 798 -20.24 -19.16 21.64
N GLU A 799 -19.49 -18.51 22.53
CA GLU A 799 -18.78 -17.24 22.27
C GLU A 799 -17.27 -17.45 22.23
N LEU A 800 -16.54 -16.50 21.62
CA LEU A 800 -15.08 -16.48 21.73
C LEU A 800 -14.69 -16.01 23.12
N LEU A 801 -14.14 -16.94 23.91
CA LEU A 801 -13.61 -16.64 25.25
C LEU A 801 -12.28 -15.88 25.13
N PRO A 802 -11.99 -14.91 26.02
CA PRO A 802 -10.72 -14.20 26.10
C PRO A 802 -9.46 -15.06 26.05
N GLU A 803 -9.47 -16.23 26.69
CA GLU A 803 -8.34 -17.16 26.71
C GLU A 803 -8.09 -17.77 25.32
N LEU A 804 -9.16 -18.00 24.54
CA LEU A 804 -9.05 -18.47 23.15
C LEU A 804 -8.60 -17.34 22.23
N ALA A 805 -9.09 -16.12 22.42
CA ALA A 805 -8.62 -14.94 21.69
C ALA A 805 -7.12 -14.71 21.93
N GLU A 806 -6.66 -14.92 23.16
CA GLU A 806 -5.24 -14.84 23.52
C GLU A 806 -4.40 -15.90 22.79
N ILE A 807 -4.82 -17.17 22.76
CA ILE A 807 -4.14 -18.22 21.96
C ILE A 807 -4.08 -17.81 20.48
N ILE A 808 -5.18 -17.27 19.94
CA ILE A 808 -5.23 -16.79 18.55
C ILE A 808 -4.21 -15.67 18.32
N MET A 809 -4.07 -14.73 19.24
CA MET A 809 -3.11 -13.63 19.12
C MET A 809 -1.67 -14.13 19.24
N LEU A 810 -1.37 -14.98 20.24
CA LEU A 810 -0.02 -15.47 20.50
C LEU A 810 0.57 -16.24 19.30
N GLN A 811 -0.23 -17.03 18.58
CA GLN A 811 0.28 -17.72 17.37
C GLN A 811 0.82 -16.74 16.30
N HIS A 812 0.35 -15.48 16.30
CA HIS A 812 0.82 -14.43 15.39
C HIS A 812 2.00 -13.63 15.98
N PHE A 813 2.16 -13.58 17.30
CA PHE A 813 3.34 -13.00 17.94
C PHE A 813 4.57 -13.92 17.78
N TYR A 814 4.40 -15.24 17.90
CA TYR A 814 5.50 -16.21 17.85
C TYR A 814 5.63 -16.85 16.46
N ASN A 815 6.10 -16.06 15.48
CA ASN A 815 6.50 -16.51 14.13
C ASN A 815 7.58 -15.60 13.56
N ASP A 816 8.08 -15.93 12.37
CA ASP A 816 9.21 -15.25 11.72
C ASP A 816 8.81 -13.96 10.96
N ALA A 817 7.54 -13.55 10.91
CA ALA A 817 7.12 -12.37 10.17
C ALA A 817 7.74 -11.09 10.76
N MET A 818 8.18 -10.16 9.90
CA MET A 818 8.72 -8.87 10.28
C MET A 818 7.74 -8.10 11.16
N LEU A 819 6.47 -8.01 10.75
CA LEU A 819 5.46 -7.22 11.47
C LEU A 819 4.27 -8.08 11.90
N ALA A 820 3.82 -7.89 13.14
CA ALA A 820 2.55 -8.42 13.64
C ALA A 820 1.65 -7.25 14.05
N ILE A 821 0.62 -6.93 13.27
CA ILE A 821 -0.20 -5.72 13.45
C ILE A 821 -1.66 -6.14 13.51
N PHE A 822 -2.35 -5.84 14.61
CA PHE A 822 -3.73 -6.27 14.83
C PHE A 822 -4.67 -5.09 14.99
N PRO A 823 -5.93 -5.16 14.55
CA PRO A 823 -6.89 -4.15 14.95
C PRO A 823 -7.09 -4.15 16.47
N LEU A 824 -7.47 -3.00 17.04
CA LEU A 824 -7.57 -2.85 18.49
C LEU A 824 -8.59 -3.82 19.12
N GLN A 825 -9.66 -4.14 18.40
CA GLN A 825 -10.74 -5.01 18.86
C GLN A 825 -10.23 -6.41 19.27
N GLU A 826 -9.16 -6.87 18.65
CA GLU A 826 -8.55 -8.18 18.83
C GLU A 826 -7.76 -8.23 20.13
N PHE A 827 -7.12 -7.11 20.52
CA PHE A 827 -6.56 -6.97 21.85
C PHE A 827 -7.67 -6.94 22.90
N LEU A 828 -8.71 -6.13 22.70
CA LEU A 828 -9.84 -6.01 23.64
C LEU A 828 -10.60 -7.34 23.81
N ALA A 829 -10.64 -8.18 22.78
CA ALA A 829 -11.25 -9.51 22.84
C ALA A 829 -10.57 -10.44 23.87
N THR A 830 -9.33 -10.14 24.29
CA THR A 830 -8.57 -10.91 25.29
C THR A 830 -8.87 -10.50 26.73
N ASP A 831 -9.86 -9.64 26.98
CA ASP A 831 -10.28 -9.22 28.32
C ASP A 831 -11.81 -9.19 28.44
N TYR A 832 -12.33 -9.82 29.50
CA TYR A 832 -13.79 -9.87 29.73
C TYR A 832 -14.42 -8.50 29.97
N SER A 833 -13.68 -7.59 30.61
CA SER A 833 -14.18 -6.30 31.07
C SER A 833 -14.01 -5.17 30.05
N LEU A 834 -13.05 -5.33 29.12
CA LEU A 834 -12.72 -4.28 28.14
C LEU A 834 -13.34 -4.52 26.76
N ARG A 835 -13.82 -5.73 26.46
CA ARG A 835 -14.54 -6.02 25.21
C ARG A 835 -15.87 -5.26 25.12
N ASN A 836 -16.38 -4.99 23.92
CA ASN A 836 -17.65 -4.29 23.75
C ASN A 836 -18.83 -5.22 24.11
N ASP A 837 -19.80 -4.75 24.89
CA ASP A 837 -21.01 -5.52 25.19
C ASP A 837 -21.85 -5.80 23.92
N HIS A 838 -21.75 -4.90 22.93
CA HIS A 838 -22.43 -5.01 21.64
C HIS A 838 -21.43 -5.37 20.54
N VAL A 839 -21.28 -6.67 20.29
CA VAL A 839 -20.33 -7.23 19.31
C VAL A 839 -20.47 -6.60 17.90
N ASP A 840 -21.69 -6.27 17.47
CA ASP A 840 -21.91 -5.67 16.14
C ASP A 840 -21.40 -4.23 16.02
N ASN A 841 -21.21 -3.53 17.14
CA ASN A 841 -20.60 -2.20 17.16
C ASN A 841 -19.07 -2.25 16.99
N GLU A 842 -18.44 -3.43 16.99
CA GLU A 842 -17.00 -3.58 16.81
C GLU A 842 -16.56 -3.54 15.33
N ARG A 843 -17.49 -3.77 14.39
CA ARG A 843 -17.18 -3.90 12.96
C ARG A 843 -16.89 -2.55 12.33
N ILE A 844 -15.77 -2.48 11.59
CA ILE A 844 -15.36 -1.26 10.87
C ILE A 844 -16.06 -1.16 9.51
N ASN A 845 -16.01 -2.24 8.72
CA ASN A 845 -16.61 -2.31 7.39
C ASN A 845 -17.26 -3.67 7.10
N ASN A 846 -18.24 -3.67 6.20
CA ASN A 846 -18.73 -4.87 5.54
C ASN A 846 -18.64 -4.71 4.00
N PRO A 847 -17.63 -5.30 3.34
CA PRO A 847 -17.43 -5.20 1.89
C PRO A 847 -18.61 -5.70 1.06
N ALA A 848 -19.47 -6.58 1.59
CA ALA A 848 -20.67 -7.05 0.91
C ALA A 848 -21.77 -5.98 0.81
N VAL A 849 -21.65 -4.87 1.54
CA VAL A 849 -22.61 -3.76 1.53
C VAL A 849 -21.94 -2.51 0.98
N PHE A 850 -22.23 -2.16 -0.27
CA PHE A 850 -21.70 -0.93 -0.89
C PHE A 850 -22.84 -0.03 -1.40
N PRO A 851 -22.90 1.26 -1.01
CA PRO A 851 -22.00 1.95 -0.06
C PRO A 851 -22.20 1.54 1.41
N HIS A 852 -21.10 1.41 2.17
CA HIS A 852 -21.10 1.14 3.62
C HIS A 852 -20.96 2.43 4.44
N TYR A 853 -21.59 2.51 5.61
CA TYR A 853 -21.43 3.64 6.52
C TYR A 853 -20.30 3.38 7.53
N TRP A 854 -19.15 4.03 7.33
CA TRP A 854 -17.95 3.91 8.16
C TRP A 854 -18.06 4.74 9.44
N ARG A 855 -18.72 4.18 10.45
CA ARG A 855 -19.07 4.89 11.69
C ARG A 855 -18.60 4.18 12.97
N TYR A 856 -17.73 3.19 12.84
CA TYR A 856 -17.10 2.53 13.98
C TYR A 856 -16.44 3.57 14.89
N ARG A 857 -16.66 3.41 16.19
CA ARG A 857 -16.07 4.22 17.24
C ARG A 857 -15.68 3.30 18.38
N MET A 858 -14.50 3.49 18.94
CA MET A 858 -14.09 2.82 20.17
C MET A 858 -15.16 3.06 21.24
N HIS A 859 -15.52 2.04 22.02
CA HIS A 859 -16.43 2.21 23.16
C HIS A 859 -15.71 2.73 24.42
N LEU A 860 -14.39 2.56 24.48
CA LEU A 860 -13.53 3.08 25.55
C LEU A 860 -12.83 4.36 25.10
N ASN A 861 -12.60 5.29 26.04
CA ASN A 861 -11.66 6.39 25.80
C ASN A 861 -10.22 5.84 25.80
N VAL A 862 -9.34 6.42 24.98
CA VAL A 862 -7.92 6.01 24.94
C VAL A 862 -7.24 6.29 26.29
N GLU A 863 -7.64 7.36 26.98
CA GLU A 863 -7.17 7.70 28.32
C GLU A 863 -7.53 6.61 29.35
N ASP A 864 -8.75 6.07 29.27
CA ASP A 864 -9.21 4.98 30.15
C ASP A 864 -8.48 3.67 29.84
N LEU A 865 -8.21 3.40 28.56
CA LEU A 865 -7.45 2.22 28.11
C LEU A 865 -6.01 2.26 28.63
N LYS A 866 -5.37 3.43 28.61
CA LYS A 866 -4.02 3.64 29.18
C LYS A 866 -3.95 3.30 30.67
N ASN A 867 -5.04 3.51 31.41
CA ASN A 867 -5.10 3.22 32.84
C ASN A 867 -5.30 1.73 33.17
N GLN A 868 -5.59 0.86 32.18
CA GLN A 868 -5.76 -0.58 32.37
C GLN A 868 -4.41 -1.31 32.51
N THR A 869 -3.81 -1.20 33.70
CA THR A 869 -2.41 -1.64 33.94
C THR A 869 -2.17 -3.12 33.65
N ASP A 870 -3.03 -4.02 34.13
CA ASP A 870 -2.85 -5.47 33.95
C ASP A 870 -2.97 -5.88 32.47
N PHE A 871 -3.96 -5.32 31.78
CA PHE A 871 -4.14 -5.50 30.35
C PHE A 871 -2.93 -5.00 29.54
N ASN A 872 -2.44 -3.81 29.87
CA ASN A 872 -1.31 -3.20 29.17
C ASN A 872 0.00 -3.96 29.43
N ASN A 873 0.24 -4.40 30.68
CA ASN A 873 1.40 -5.21 31.04
C ASN A 873 1.39 -6.58 30.34
N LYS A 874 0.20 -7.19 30.18
CA LYS A 874 0.02 -8.45 29.44
C LYS A 874 0.49 -8.31 27.99
N ILE A 875 0.04 -7.26 27.29
CA ILE A 875 0.46 -6.99 25.91
C ILE A 875 1.96 -6.68 25.85
N ALA A 876 2.45 -5.81 26.76
CA ALA A 876 3.86 -5.46 26.83
C ALA A 876 4.76 -6.69 27.01
N TYR A 877 4.32 -7.66 27.82
CA TYR A 877 5.00 -8.93 28.02
C TYR A 877 5.04 -9.75 26.73
N TRP A 878 3.92 -9.94 26.03
CA TRP A 878 3.89 -10.69 24.76
C TRP A 878 4.85 -10.11 23.73
N VAL A 879 4.85 -8.78 23.55
CA VAL A 879 5.74 -8.09 22.62
C VAL A 879 7.21 -8.31 22.98
N GLN A 880 7.52 -8.19 24.27
CA GLN A 880 8.89 -8.35 24.79
C GLN A 880 9.39 -9.80 24.67
N ASP A 881 8.55 -10.77 25.03
CA ASP A 881 8.88 -12.19 25.07
C ASP A 881 9.00 -12.78 23.66
N SER A 882 8.18 -12.31 22.72
CA SER A 882 8.27 -12.70 21.30
C SER A 882 9.39 -12.00 20.52
N GLY A 883 10.22 -11.16 21.17
CA GLY A 883 11.33 -10.44 20.50
C GLY A 883 10.89 -9.32 19.54
N ARG A 884 9.64 -8.87 19.59
CA ARG A 884 9.05 -7.88 18.65
C ARG A 884 9.18 -6.43 19.13
N ARG A 885 10.35 -6.06 19.65
CA ARG A 885 10.63 -4.73 20.23
C ARG A 885 11.18 -3.77 19.20
#